data_AF-A0A2V9LE86-F1
#
_entry.id   AF-A0A2V9LE86-F1
#
_cell.length_a   1.000
_cell.length_b   1.000
_cell.length_c   1.000
_cell.angle_alpha   90.00
_cell.angle_beta   90.00
_cell.angle_gamma   90.00
#
_symmetry.space_group_name_H-M   'P 1'
#
loop_
_entity.id
_entity.type
_entity.pdbx_description
1 polymer ?
#
loop_
_entity_poly.entity_id
_entity_poly.type
_entity_poly.pdbx_seq_one_letter_code
_entity_poly.pdbx_strand_id
1 'polypeptide(L)'
;GIAHTIGSYPQERLTREDVDGVRFRTLAATQFAFFNQVNAELVDLDYEGLPELRRYRMILLPVPTGSIYKDGKVPEYMRLSNRAQRLLAAYVQEGGIVVAYPEPPKGADLQPLFPPWNGMEPNEGVRAAPLSIGNASGYQNKFGKGSAIVLQSEFDRWVPLRSVTSSPESPLPNQPVLSVLEKRAAGRILEGLLDTAGIKRGALSPGLEKGLALQQPYLSLLVANAPAESGKGHSFGFLSITNFATGPYRFQVLVRDPRTGENLTLPPLEVGGRDALLLPLRVGLKELGFTGADGQKTNDEIYYSTAELTSVRSESGALLIDLYSKGKASLRLRLNREPTGAPTAGGEILERRYYPATRILDVDIPAPKDSTGRQTLRIPYELLKGPHAPSEETGQPRVDIRPTPRIPVRFDVAYDLLPATRFATIGETVEFSFTHPFDCTNKCKARVSADDLVVSQVDPENTPSFTVRVPLERTYVRKLEWTLENNGKTYKGEGRIVFYPPGSAVAVECDVDRDGFTDYILENEKLRLILFPHAGARSFALVRKDTNSSAFTSIGGLRDLFRVQMPDPPKHDRLPAWTRRGLPGMHNRFYEGRIVQESGEYAEVAFSYQAPDVAPSGALLERSVRLAGNADYFDVTYKITPNDTESDQGYINLSSVAMGSMEGETDTVLRSDASGEAGLRKRTQGSIAGATWVALARRDFSELFGMSWAPGTFEKVGYDRRDFSLLLQPQSPPWKRGEKSHTYRVRYYYGPDSPQAYESLRLLNR
;
A
#
# COMPACT_ATOMS: atom_id res chain seq x y z
N GLY A 1 -5.89 10.15 -16.03
CA GLY A 1 -6.35 10.15 -14.63
C GLY A 1 -7.87 10.12 -14.58
N ILE A 2 -8.41 9.90 -13.39
CA ILE A 2 -9.83 10.07 -13.05
C ILE A 2 -9.90 11.12 -11.95
N ALA A 3 -10.69 12.16 -12.17
CA ALA A 3 -10.83 13.23 -11.19
C ALA A 3 -11.61 12.73 -9.96
N HIS A 4 -10.98 12.78 -8.80
CA HIS A 4 -11.64 12.63 -7.51
C HIS A 4 -12.07 14.02 -7.03
N THR A 5 -13.37 14.31 -7.13
CA THR A 5 -13.88 15.67 -6.99
C THR A 5 -14.37 16.00 -5.59
N ILE A 6 -14.26 15.08 -4.61
CA ILE A 6 -14.84 15.31 -3.29
C ILE A 6 -14.25 16.55 -2.63
N GLY A 7 -12.91 16.72 -2.68
CA GLY A 7 -12.21 17.89 -2.14
C GLY A 7 -12.52 19.18 -2.88
N SER A 8 -13.04 19.07 -4.12
CA SER A 8 -13.36 20.20 -4.99
C SER A 8 -14.75 20.79 -4.79
N TYR A 9 -15.59 20.21 -3.93
CA TYR A 9 -16.90 20.78 -3.58
C TYR A 9 -16.86 21.54 -2.24
N PRO A 10 -17.86 22.40 -1.93
CA PRO A 10 -17.91 23.13 -0.67
C PRO A 10 -18.08 22.21 0.53
N GLN A 11 -16.97 21.86 1.19
CA GLN A 11 -16.90 20.85 2.27
C GLN A 11 -17.89 21.13 3.40
N GLU A 12 -18.14 22.40 3.70
CA GLU A 12 -19.04 22.85 4.75
C GLU A 12 -20.53 22.59 4.46
N ARG A 13 -20.86 22.24 3.21
CA ARG A 13 -22.23 21.96 2.77
C ARG A 13 -22.46 20.50 2.40
N LEU A 14 -21.40 19.70 2.31
CA LEU A 14 -21.50 18.30 1.91
C LEU A 14 -22.27 17.48 2.94
N THR A 15 -23.30 16.80 2.46
CA THR A 15 -24.02 15.77 3.20
C THR A 15 -23.37 14.41 2.99
N ARG A 16 -23.77 13.42 3.80
CA ARG A 16 -23.35 12.03 3.61
C ARG A 16 -23.74 11.48 2.23
N GLU A 17 -24.92 11.85 1.73
CA GLU A 17 -25.41 11.45 0.40
C GLU A 17 -24.53 12.01 -0.72
N ASP A 18 -24.06 13.26 -0.60
CA ASP A 18 -23.11 13.84 -1.55
C ASP A 18 -21.77 13.08 -1.58
N VAL A 19 -21.24 12.77 -0.40
CA VAL A 19 -19.97 12.05 -0.26
C VAL A 19 -20.08 10.64 -0.85
N ASP A 20 -21.13 9.92 -0.50
CA ASP A 20 -21.39 8.57 -0.99
C ASP A 20 -21.62 8.58 -2.51
N GLY A 21 -22.32 9.58 -3.03
CA GLY A 21 -22.55 9.78 -4.46
C GLY A 21 -21.28 10.05 -5.26
N VAL A 22 -20.45 11.01 -4.81
CA VAL A 22 -19.15 11.31 -5.46
C VAL A 22 -18.21 10.11 -5.41
N ARG A 23 -18.18 9.41 -4.26
CA ARG A 23 -17.41 8.17 -4.09
C ARG A 23 -17.88 7.09 -5.05
N PHE A 24 -19.19 6.88 -5.16
CA PHE A 24 -19.80 5.93 -6.09
C PHE A 24 -19.37 6.21 -7.53
N ARG A 25 -19.49 7.45 -7.99
CA ARG A 25 -19.11 7.85 -9.36
C ARG A 25 -17.61 7.65 -9.62
N THR A 26 -16.76 8.02 -8.65
CA THR A 26 -15.31 7.84 -8.75
C THR A 26 -14.93 6.36 -8.83
N LEU A 27 -15.47 5.52 -7.95
CA LEU A 27 -15.20 4.08 -7.93
C LEU A 27 -15.72 3.36 -9.18
N ALA A 28 -16.92 3.73 -9.65
CA ALA A 28 -17.48 3.20 -10.89
C ALA A 28 -16.57 3.51 -12.09
N ALA A 29 -16.07 4.74 -12.19
CA ALA A 29 -15.12 5.14 -13.23
C ALA A 29 -13.80 4.35 -13.17
N THR A 30 -13.22 4.17 -11.97
CA THR A 30 -11.98 3.42 -11.78
C THR A 30 -12.15 1.95 -12.16
N GLN A 31 -13.23 1.34 -11.68
CA GLN A 31 -13.53 -0.07 -11.98
C GLN A 31 -13.88 -0.27 -13.46
N PHE A 32 -14.52 0.72 -14.10
CA PHE A 32 -14.76 0.74 -15.53
C PHE A 32 -13.46 0.81 -16.34
N ALA A 33 -12.50 1.65 -15.95
CA ALA A 33 -11.17 1.70 -16.56
C ALA A 33 -10.46 0.34 -16.45
N PHE A 34 -10.53 -0.29 -15.28
CA PHE A 34 -9.99 -1.62 -15.04
C PHE A 34 -10.61 -2.69 -15.96
N PHE A 35 -11.94 -2.73 -16.11
CA PHE A 35 -12.63 -3.65 -17.04
C PHE A 35 -12.28 -3.44 -18.52
N ASN A 36 -11.68 -2.31 -18.84
CA ASN A 36 -11.22 -1.97 -20.18
C ASN A 36 -9.69 -2.02 -20.32
N GLN A 37 -8.97 -2.65 -19.38
CA GLN A 37 -7.51 -2.78 -19.45
C GLN A 37 -6.81 -1.41 -19.53
N VAL A 38 -7.24 -0.47 -18.68
CA VAL A 38 -6.68 0.88 -18.59
C VAL A 38 -6.26 1.16 -17.15
N ASN A 39 -4.97 1.41 -16.95
CA ASN A 39 -4.46 1.95 -15.69
C ASN A 39 -4.90 3.40 -15.56
N ALA A 40 -5.61 3.73 -14.48
CA ALA A 40 -6.05 5.07 -14.18
C ALA A 40 -5.66 5.45 -12.75
N GLU A 41 -4.98 6.59 -12.62
CA GLU A 41 -4.66 7.20 -11.32
C GLU A 41 -5.77 8.18 -10.94
N LEU A 42 -6.06 8.27 -9.63
CA LEU A 42 -6.97 9.29 -9.10
C LEU A 42 -6.24 10.63 -9.02
N VAL A 43 -6.95 11.70 -9.38
CA VAL A 43 -6.41 13.07 -9.41
C VAL A 43 -7.34 13.94 -8.60
N ASP A 44 -6.86 14.56 -7.53
CA ASP A 44 -7.65 15.55 -6.79
C ASP A 44 -7.31 16.96 -7.27
N LEU A 45 -8.31 17.63 -7.85
CA LEU A 45 -8.12 18.92 -8.52
C LEU A 45 -7.81 20.08 -7.57
N ASP A 46 -8.01 19.91 -6.26
CA ASP A 46 -7.67 20.93 -5.27
C ASP A 46 -6.39 20.65 -4.49
N TYR A 47 -5.80 19.46 -4.64
CA TYR A 47 -4.50 19.14 -4.04
C TYR A 47 -3.37 19.03 -5.06
N GLU A 48 -3.69 18.67 -6.30
CA GLU A 48 -2.72 18.58 -7.38
C GLU A 48 -2.46 19.94 -8.06
N GLY A 49 -1.30 20.06 -8.68
CA GLY A 49 -0.89 21.20 -9.49
C GLY A 49 -0.93 20.90 -10.99
N LEU A 50 -0.72 21.94 -11.79
CA LEU A 50 -0.63 21.81 -13.24
C LEU A 50 0.54 20.88 -13.69
N PRO A 51 1.74 20.91 -13.08
CA PRO A 51 2.82 19.97 -13.41
C PRO A 51 2.41 18.51 -13.29
N GLU A 52 1.64 18.17 -12.26
CA GLU A 52 1.17 16.81 -12.00
C GLU A 52 0.09 16.42 -13.01
N LEU A 53 -0.85 17.31 -13.31
CA LEU A 53 -1.88 17.08 -14.33
C LEU A 53 -1.30 16.86 -15.73
N ARG A 54 -0.16 17.50 -16.08
CA ARG A 54 0.52 17.31 -17.37
C ARG A 54 0.98 15.88 -17.64
N ARG A 55 1.10 15.05 -16.59
CA ARG A 55 1.42 13.62 -16.74
C ARG A 55 0.30 12.86 -17.45
N TYR A 56 -0.93 13.37 -17.40
CA TYR A 56 -2.09 12.74 -18.01
C TYR A 56 -2.42 13.38 -19.35
N ARG A 57 -2.56 12.57 -20.40
CA ARG A 57 -3.12 13.02 -21.69
C ARG A 57 -4.62 13.28 -21.62
N MET A 58 -5.31 12.54 -20.78
CA MET A 58 -6.75 12.62 -20.58
C MET A 58 -7.12 12.47 -19.10
N ILE A 59 -8.07 13.29 -18.65
CA ILE A 59 -8.71 13.19 -17.34
C ILE A 59 -10.20 12.91 -17.56
N LEU A 60 -10.67 11.78 -17.03
CA LEU A 60 -12.09 11.51 -16.91
C LEU A 60 -12.63 12.27 -15.70
N LEU A 61 -13.68 13.05 -15.89
CA LEU A 61 -14.34 13.85 -14.86
C LEU A 61 -15.77 13.32 -14.67
N PRO A 62 -15.97 12.33 -13.78
CA PRO A 62 -17.31 11.88 -13.44
C PRO A 62 -18.04 12.98 -12.65
N VAL A 63 -19.11 13.52 -13.23
CA VAL A 63 -19.91 14.59 -12.63
C VAL A 63 -21.11 13.99 -11.89
N PRO A 64 -21.34 14.35 -10.62
CA PRO A 64 -22.56 14.03 -9.90
C PRO A 64 -23.80 14.58 -10.60
N THR A 65 -24.83 13.75 -10.80
CA THR A 65 -26.12 14.17 -11.38
C THR A 65 -27.28 13.78 -10.49
N GLY A 66 -28.51 14.19 -10.83
CA GLY A 66 -29.70 13.81 -10.08
C GLY A 66 -29.85 12.29 -9.90
N SER A 67 -29.21 11.52 -10.78
CA SER A 67 -29.25 10.06 -10.79
C SER A 67 -28.60 9.39 -9.56
N ILE A 68 -27.85 10.12 -8.73
CA ILE A 68 -27.24 9.61 -7.49
C ILE A 68 -27.95 10.08 -6.22
N TYR A 69 -28.96 10.94 -6.35
CA TYR A 69 -29.74 11.51 -5.25
C TYR A 69 -31.13 10.89 -5.20
N LYS A 70 -31.67 10.67 -4.00
CA LYS A 70 -33.02 10.09 -3.81
C LYS A 70 -34.13 10.95 -4.39
N ASP A 71 -33.99 12.26 -4.32
CA ASP A 71 -34.98 13.23 -4.85
C ASP A 71 -34.74 13.60 -6.33
N GLY A 72 -33.73 13.00 -6.95
CA GLY A 72 -33.37 13.26 -8.34
C GLY A 72 -32.71 14.62 -8.57
N LYS A 73 -32.32 15.36 -7.53
CA LYS A 73 -31.83 16.74 -7.67
C LYS A 73 -30.43 16.91 -7.09
N VAL A 74 -29.52 17.38 -7.94
CA VAL A 74 -28.19 17.79 -7.48
C VAL A 74 -28.32 19.12 -6.71
N PRO A 75 -27.82 19.22 -5.48
CA PRO A 75 -27.81 20.46 -4.74
C PRO A 75 -27.13 21.60 -5.52
N GLU A 76 -27.66 22.83 -5.42
CA GLU A 76 -27.11 23.98 -6.16
C GLU A 76 -25.65 24.29 -5.78
N TYR A 77 -25.26 23.97 -4.54
CA TYR A 77 -23.91 24.19 -4.05
C TYR A 77 -22.88 23.18 -4.56
N MET A 78 -23.28 22.11 -5.27
CA MET A 78 -22.37 21.14 -5.90
C MET A 78 -21.71 21.75 -7.14
N ARG A 79 -20.82 22.71 -6.89
CA ARG A 79 -20.03 23.46 -7.85
C ARG A 79 -18.56 23.24 -7.53
N LEU A 80 -17.74 22.99 -8.55
CA LEU A 80 -16.30 22.85 -8.35
C LEU A 80 -15.70 24.15 -7.79
N SER A 81 -14.68 24.04 -6.97
CA SER A 81 -13.96 25.20 -6.41
C SER A 81 -13.37 26.06 -7.52
N ASN A 82 -13.16 27.36 -7.27
CA ASN A 82 -12.55 28.23 -8.28
C ASN A 82 -11.13 27.79 -8.65
N ARG A 83 -10.41 27.16 -7.73
CA ARG A 83 -9.09 26.59 -8.00
C ARG A 83 -9.20 25.41 -8.98
N ALA A 84 -10.02 24.42 -8.69
CA ALA A 84 -10.27 23.28 -9.57
C ALA A 84 -10.74 23.73 -10.96
N GLN A 85 -11.66 24.70 -11.04
CA GLN A 85 -12.13 25.27 -12.31
C GLN A 85 -10.96 25.85 -13.14
N ARG A 86 -10.10 26.67 -12.53
CA ARG A 86 -8.93 27.29 -13.20
C ARG A 86 -7.85 26.28 -13.56
N LEU A 87 -7.61 25.30 -12.70
CA LEU A 87 -6.64 24.23 -12.95
C LEU A 87 -7.06 23.41 -14.16
N LEU A 88 -8.32 23.01 -14.27
CA LEU A 88 -8.86 22.33 -15.45
C LEU A 88 -8.72 23.20 -16.70
N ALA A 89 -9.02 24.51 -16.62
CA ALA A 89 -8.87 25.42 -17.74
C ALA A 89 -7.41 25.52 -18.21
N ALA A 90 -6.46 25.67 -17.28
CA ALA A 90 -5.04 25.72 -17.57
C ALA A 90 -4.53 24.39 -18.17
N TYR A 91 -4.95 23.26 -17.60
CA TYR A 91 -4.61 21.93 -18.10
C TYR A 91 -5.06 21.73 -19.56
N VAL A 92 -6.33 22.07 -19.86
CA VAL A 92 -6.85 21.97 -21.23
C VAL A 92 -6.13 22.97 -22.15
N GLN A 93 -5.90 24.20 -21.70
CA GLN A 93 -5.20 25.22 -22.48
C GLN A 93 -3.80 24.77 -22.93
N GLU A 94 -3.10 23.99 -22.11
CA GLU A 94 -1.75 23.48 -22.40
C GLU A 94 -1.71 22.21 -23.25
N GLY A 95 -2.87 21.61 -23.57
CA GLY A 95 -2.95 20.41 -24.41
C GLY A 95 -3.62 19.21 -23.75
N GLY A 96 -4.08 19.35 -22.51
CA GLY A 96 -4.83 18.32 -21.82
C GLY A 96 -6.22 18.08 -22.41
N ILE A 97 -6.75 16.88 -22.19
CA ILE A 97 -8.13 16.53 -22.56
C ILE A 97 -8.92 16.24 -21.30
N VAL A 98 -10.03 16.94 -21.09
CA VAL A 98 -10.96 16.67 -19.99
C VAL A 98 -12.25 16.10 -20.57
N VAL A 99 -12.71 14.98 -20.04
CA VAL A 99 -13.95 14.32 -20.46
C VAL A 99 -14.93 14.35 -19.30
N ALA A 100 -15.90 15.27 -19.33
CA ALA A 100 -16.96 15.36 -18.34
C ALA A 100 -18.16 14.49 -18.74
N TYR A 101 -18.79 13.81 -17.78
CA TYR A 101 -19.96 12.98 -18.05
C TYR A 101 -20.80 12.72 -16.78
N PRO A 102 -22.13 12.57 -16.92
CA PRO A 102 -22.90 12.67 -18.16
C PRO A 102 -23.21 14.13 -18.56
N GLU A 103 -22.82 15.10 -17.75
CA GLU A 103 -23.08 16.52 -18.00
C GLU A 103 -21.86 17.37 -17.64
N PRO A 104 -21.81 18.66 -18.06
CA PRO A 104 -20.73 19.55 -17.66
C PRO A 104 -20.73 19.80 -16.14
N PRO A 105 -19.56 19.90 -15.50
CA PRO A 105 -19.49 20.36 -14.11
C PRO A 105 -19.97 21.81 -13.96
N LYS A 106 -20.59 22.11 -12.81
CA LYS A 106 -20.99 23.50 -12.50
C LYS A 106 -19.76 24.34 -12.13
N GLY A 107 -19.67 25.54 -12.70
CA GLY A 107 -18.61 26.52 -12.43
C GLY A 107 -18.65 27.71 -13.40
N ALA A 108 -18.57 28.94 -12.90
CA ALA A 108 -18.58 30.14 -13.76
C ALA A 108 -17.31 30.23 -14.63
N ASP A 109 -16.14 29.85 -14.08
CA ASP A 109 -14.86 29.89 -14.80
C ASP A 109 -14.73 28.71 -15.81
N LEU A 110 -15.71 27.81 -15.85
CA LEU A 110 -15.74 26.65 -16.74
C LEU A 110 -16.54 26.86 -18.03
N GLN A 111 -17.33 27.93 -18.14
CA GLN A 111 -18.09 28.23 -19.37
C GLN A 111 -17.24 28.25 -20.65
N PRO A 112 -15.98 28.76 -20.65
CA PRO A 112 -15.13 28.70 -21.83
C PRO A 112 -14.71 27.28 -22.23
N LEU A 113 -14.65 26.35 -21.27
CA LEU A 113 -14.35 24.94 -21.52
C LEU A 113 -15.61 24.16 -21.93
N PHE A 114 -16.71 24.39 -21.23
CA PHE A 114 -17.98 23.70 -21.43
C PHE A 114 -19.07 24.72 -21.79
N PRO A 115 -19.08 25.23 -23.03
CA PRO A 115 -20.10 26.17 -23.46
C PRO A 115 -21.49 25.50 -23.49
N PRO A 116 -22.57 26.28 -23.32
CA PRO A 116 -23.92 25.76 -23.51
C PRO A 116 -24.08 25.09 -24.88
N TRP A 117 -24.68 23.90 -24.91
CA TRP A 117 -24.86 23.11 -26.12
C TRP A 117 -26.35 22.76 -26.30
N ASN A 118 -26.91 23.10 -27.45
CA ASN A 118 -28.32 22.87 -27.80
C ASN A 118 -28.51 21.80 -28.90
N GLY A 119 -27.44 21.11 -29.31
CA GLY A 119 -27.50 20.04 -30.31
C GLY A 119 -27.45 20.47 -31.78
N MET A 120 -27.30 21.77 -32.08
CA MET A 120 -27.17 22.28 -33.47
C MET A 120 -25.72 22.62 -33.82
N GLU A 121 -25.39 22.62 -35.12
CA GLU A 121 -24.05 23.03 -35.59
C GLU A 121 -23.70 24.45 -35.14
N PRO A 122 -22.42 24.72 -34.82
CA PRO A 122 -21.98 26.03 -34.37
C PRO A 122 -22.22 27.12 -35.41
N ASN A 123 -22.95 28.18 -35.03
CA ASN A 123 -22.91 29.46 -35.73
C ASN A 123 -21.49 30.06 -35.66
N GLU A 124 -21.12 30.90 -36.64
CA GLU A 124 -19.81 31.57 -36.69
C GLU A 124 -19.41 32.14 -35.32
N GLY A 125 -18.36 31.57 -34.72
CA GLY A 125 -17.84 31.93 -33.40
C GLY A 125 -17.99 30.87 -32.30
N VAL A 126 -18.80 29.82 -32.51
CA VAL A 126 -18.97 28.72 -31.54
C VAL A 126 -17.95 27.59 -31.81
N ARG A 127 -17.18 27.21 -30.77
CA ARG A 127 -16.06 26.24 -30.86
C ARG A 127 -16.42 24.80 -30.45
N ALA A 128 -17.68 24.56 -30.06
CA ALA A 128 -18.20 23.24 -29.75
C ALA A 128 -18.73 22.56 -31.01
N ALA A 129 -18.29 21.33 -31.27
CA ALA A 129 -18.73 20.49 -32.37
C ALA A 129 -19.42 19.22 -31.84
N PRO A 130 -20.47 18.71 -32.51
CA PRO A 130 -21.08 17.45 -32.12
C PRO A 130 -20.05 16.33 -32.17
N LEU A 131 -20.09 15.44 -31.17
CA LEU A 131 -19.20 14.29 -31.05
C LEU A 131 -20.04 13.05 -30.76
N SER A 132 -19.71 11.94 -31.41
CA SER A 132 -20.28 10.64 -31.08
C SER A 132 -19.15 9.63 -30.90
N ILE A 133 -19.12 8.97 -29.73
CA ILE A 133 -18.13 7.95 -29.39
C ILE A 133 -18.88 6.67 -29.05
N GLY A 134 -18.81 5.68 -29.93
CA GLY A 134 -19.65 4.48 -29.80
C GLY A 134 -21.13 4.86 -29.86
N ASN A 135 -21.88 4.50 -28.82
CA ASN A 135 -23.29 4.88 -28.65
C ASN A 135 -23.50 6.10 -27.73
N ALA A 136 -22.43 6.74 -27.26
CA ALA A 136 -22.52 7.98 -26.48
C ALA A 136 -22.51 9.20 -27.40
N SER A 137 -23.55 10.01 -27.33
CA SER A 137 -23.61 11.33 -27.95
C SER A 137 -23.03 12.39 -27.01
N GLY A 138 -22.53 13.47 -27.59
CA GLY A 138 -21.89 14.53 -26.84
C GLY A 138 -21.42 15.68 -27.73
N TYR A 139 -20.53 16.50 -27.18
CA TYR A 139 -19.85 17.54 -27.93
C TYR A 139 -18.39 17.66 -27.48
N GLN A 140 -17.56 18.20 -28.37
CA GLN A 140 -16.17 18.56 -28.09
C GLN A 140 -15.97 20.04 -28.33
N ASN A 141 -15.34 20.73 -27.38
CA ASN A 141 -14.92 22.10 -27.50
C ASN A 141 -13.40 22.20 -27.49
N LYS A 142 -12.81 22.83 -28.52
CA LYS A 142 -11.36 23.09 -28.57
C LYS A 142 -11.02 24.35 -27.78
N PHE A 143 -10.11 24.21 -26.82
CA PHE A 143 -9.68 25.31 -25.96
C PHE A 143 -8.15 25.28 -25.76
N GLY A 144 -7.47 26.36 -26.17
CA GLY A 144 -6.01 26.38 -26.25
C GLY A 144 -5.47 25.27 -27.16
N LYS A 145 -4.51 24.48 -26.65
CA LYS A 145 -3.92 23.34 -27.36
C LYS A 145 -4.66 22.02 -27.14
N GLY A 146 -5.61 21.97 -26.20
CA GLY A 146 -6.35 20.77 -25.80
C GLY A 146 -7.83 20.85 -26.14
N SER A 147 -8.62 20.01 -25.47
CA SER A 147 -10.08 20.00 -25.65
C SER A 147 -10.84 19.55 -24.42
N ALA A 148 -12.05 20.08 -24.27
CA ALA A 148 -13.04 19.61 -23.32
C ALA A 148 -14.10 18.79 -24.09
N ILE A 149 -14.40 17.59 -23.61
CA ILE A 149 -15.41 16.70 -24.16
C ILE A 149 -16.51 16.52 -23.11
N VAL A 150 -17.76 16.52 -23.55
CA VAL A 150 -18.91 16.18 -22.72
C VAL A 150 -19.66 15.04 -23.37
N LEU A 151 -19.78 13.91 -22.67
CA LEU A 151 -20.60 12.78 -23.10
C LEU A 151 -21.89 12.75 -22.30
N GLN A 152 -23.04 12.67 -22.99
CA GLN A 152 -24.37 12.76 -22.38
C GLN A 152 -24.88 11.42 -21.82
N SER A 153 -23.98 10.57 -21.35
CA SER A 153 -24.29 9.20 -20.93
C SER A 153 -23.51 8.78 -19.68
N GLU A 154 -24.17 8.10 -18.75
CA GLU A 154 -23.53 7.46 -17.59
C GLU A 154 -23.06 6.04 -17.92
N PHE A 155 -22.08 5.92 -18.83
CA PHE A 155 -21.64 4.64 -19.39
C PHE A 155 -21.00 3.67 -18.37
N ASP A 156 -20.66 4.15 -17.17
CA ASP A 156 -20.02 3.40 -16.08
C ASP A 156 -20.99 2.97 -14.96
N ARG A 157 -22.24 3.45 -14.97
CA ARG A 157 -23.19 3.28 -13.84
C ARG A 157 -23.49 1.81 -13.48
N TRP A 158 -23.44 0.93 -14.48
CA TRP A 158 -23.75 -0.50 -14.34
C TRP A 158 -22.66 -1.30 -13.60
N VAL A 159 -21.49 -0.70 -13.34
CA VAL A 159 -20.33 -1.39 -12.78
C VAL A 159 -20.60 -1.81 -11.33
N PRO A 160 -20.56 -3.12 -11.00
CA PRO A 160 -20.96 -3.60 -9.68
C PRO A 160 -19.96 -3.18 -8.58
N LEU A 161 -20.42 -2.40 -7.60
CA LEU A 161 -19.61 -1.99 -6.44
C LEU A 161 -20.01 -2.81 -5.20
N ARG A 162 -19.44 -4.01 -5.05
CA ARG A 162 -19.82 -4.98 -4.00
C ARG A 162 -19.52 -4.53 -2.56
N SER A 163 -18.74 -3.47 -2.34
CA SER A 163 -18.41 -2.96 -1.00
C SER A 163 -19.43 -1.98 -0.41
N VAL A 164 -20.51 -1.64 -1.14
CA VAL A 164 -21.49 -0.61 -0.71
C VAL A 164 -22.90 -1.18 -0.49
N THR A 165 -23.13 -2.47 -0.71
CA THR A 165 -24.48 -3.06 -0.79
C THR A 165 -24.82 -4.08 0.30
N SER A 166 -24.09 -4.13 1.43
CA SER A 166 -24.47 -5.01 2.55
C SER A 166 -25.43 -4.37 3.56
N SER A 167 -25.82 -3.10 3.39
CA SER A 167 -26.90 -2.50 4.18
C SER A 167 -28.23 -2.55 3.41
N PRO A 168 -29.32 -3.07 4.00
CA PRO A 168 -30.68 -2.95 3.47
C PRO A 168 -31.14 -1.48 3.30
N GLU A 169 -30.39 -0.53 3.85
CA GLU A 169 -30.66 0.92 3.79
C GLU A 169 -29.59 1.70 2.99
N SER A 170 -29.02 1.11 1.93
CA SER A 170 -28.05 1.86 1.10
C SER A 170 -28.71 3.13 0.54
N PRO A 171 -28.16 4.34 0.77
CA PRO A 171 -28.72 5.58 0.24
C PRO A 171 -28.54 5.70 -1.28
N LEU A 172 -27.75 4.81 -1.89
CA LEU A 172 -27.43 4.86 -3.31
C LEU A 172 -28.51 4.18 -4.17
N PRO A 173 -28.83 4.77 -5.34
CA PRO A 173 -29.84 4.21 -6.24
C PRO A 173 -29.39 2.92 -6.92
N ASN A 174 -30.37 2.10 -7.34
CA ASN A 174 -30.12 0.82 -8.01
C ASN A 174 -29.27 1.00 -9.28
N GLN A 175 -28.25 0.16 -9.42
CA GLN A 175 -27.41 0.11 -10.61
C GLN A 175 -28.14 -0.63 -11.75
N PRO A 176 -28.08 -0.13 -13.00
CA PRO A 176 -28.69 -0.81 -14.12
C PRO A 176 -27.96 -2.13 -14.41
N VAL A 177 -28.74 -3.19 -14.68
CA VAL A 177 -28.21 -4.48 -15.10
C VAL A 177 -28.13 -4.50 -16.62
N LEU A 178 -26.92 -4.46 -17.17
CA LEU A 178 -26.70 -4.54 -18.62
C LEU A 178 -26.43 -5.98 -19.09
N SER A 179 -26.89 -6.28 -20.30
CA SER A 179 -26.51 -7.48 -21.07
C SER A 179 -25.02 -7.46 -21.43
N VAL A 180 -24.47 -8.62 -21.83
CA VAL A 180 -23.06 -8.72 -22.27
C VAL A 180 -22.77 -7.82 -23.49
N LEU A 181 -23.72 -7.72 -24.42
CA LEU A 181 -23.58 -6.88 -25.62
C LEU A 181 -23.53 -5.39 -25.25
N GLU A 182 -24.40 -4.95 -24.34
CA GLU A 182 -24.43 -3.56 -23.86
C GLU A 182 -23.17 -3.20 -23.06
N LYS A 183 -22.65 -4.12 -22.25
CA LYS A 183 -21.37 -3.94 -21.54
C LYS A 183 -20.20 -3.77 -22.51
N ARG A 184 -20.13 -4.59 -23.55
CA ARG A 184 -19.13 -4.45 -24.63
C ARG A 184 -19.30 -3.13 -25.38
N ALA A 185 -20.53 -2.71 -25.66
CA ALA A 185 -20.81 -1.42 -26.28
C ALA A 185 -20.35 -0.25 -25.40
N ALA A 186 -20.60 -0.31 -24.09
CA ALA A 186 -20.09 0.67 -23.14
C ALA A 186 -18.55 0.71 -23.15
N GLY A 187 -17.87 -0.44 -23.15
CA GLY A 187 -16.41 -0.51 -23.25
C GLY A 187 -15.82 0.18 -24.48
N ARG A 188 -16.52 0.15 -25.63
CA ARG A 188 -16.10 0.87 -26.84
C ARG A 188 -16.08 2.38 -26.68
N ILE A 189 -16.84 2.94 -25.73
CA ILE A 189 -16.80 4.38 -25.43
C ILE A 189 -15.41 4.75 -24.92
N LEU A 190 -14.85 3.98 -23.97
CA LEU A 190 -13.50 4.27 -23.47
C LEU A 190 -12.45 4.07 -24.56
N GLU A 191 -12.58 3.06 -25.42
CA GLU A 191 -11.68 2.91 -26.57
C GLU A 191 -11.67 4.13 -27.47
N GLY A 192 -12.85 4.61 -27.89
CA GLY A 192 -12.92 5.78 -28.74
C GLY A 192 -12.42 7.06 -28.05
N LEU A 193 -12.55 7.17 -26.72
CA LEU A 193 -11.94 8.25 -25.94
C LEU A 193 -10.41 8.17 -25.93
N LEU A 194 -9.84 6.98 -25.73
CA LEU A 194 -8.40 6.77 -25.80
C LEU A 194 -7.84 7.10 -27.19
N ASP A 195 -8.54 6.66 -28.25
CA ASP A 195 -8.17 6.96 -29.63
C ASP A 195 -8.23 8.47 -29.91
N THR A 196 -9.30 9.15 -29.47
CA THR A 196 -9.44 10.61 -29.55
C THR A 196 -8.31 11.33 -28.83
N ALA A 197 -7.87 10.80 -27.69
CA ALA A 197 -6.76 11.35 -26.90
C ALA A 197 -5.37 10.91 -27.40
N GLY A 198 -5.28 10.07 -28.43
CA GLY A 198 -4.01 9.51 -28.91
C GLY A 198 -3.29 8.63 -27.89
N ILE A 199 -4.02 8.06 -26.93
CA ILE A 199 -3.45 7.23 -25.86
C ILE A 199 -3.30 5.80 -26.38
N LYS A 200 -2.05 5.32 -26.41
CA LYS A 200 -1.72 3.93 -26.73
C LYS A 200 -1.42 3.16 -25.46
N ARG A 201 -1.92 1.93 -25.36
CA ARG A 201 -1.64 1.05 -24.22
C ARG A 201 -0.19 0.57 -24.23
N GLY A 202 0.40 0.49 -23.05
CA GLY A 202 1.72 -0.11 -22.85
C GLY A 202 1.73 -1.62 -23.00
N ALA A 203 0.60 -2.30 -22.75
CA ALA A 203 0.44 -3.73 -22.96
C ALA A 203 -0.98 -4.03 -23.45
N LEU A 204 -1.11 -5.00 -24.35
CA LEU A 204 -2.40 -5.46 -24.86
C LEU A 204 -2.33 -6.93 -25.27
N SER A 205 -3.46 -7.61 -25.20
CA SER A 205 -3.65 -8.96 -25.72
C SER A 205 -4.89 -8.97 -26.60
N PRO A 206 -4.80 -9.40 -27.87
CA PRO A 206 -5.94 -9.42 -28.78
C PRO A 206 -7.13 -10.28 -28.30
N GLY A 207 -6.89 -11.25 -27.43
CA GLY A 207 -7.92 -12.15 -26.90
C GLY A 207 -8.69 -11.62 -25.69
N LEU A 208 -8.28 -10.49 -25.10
CA LEU A 208 -8.95 -9.92 -23.92
C LEU A 208 -10.15 -9.06 -24.34
N GLU A 209 -11.30 -9.32 -23.75
CA GLU A 209 -12.54 -8.61 -24.05
C GLU A 209 -12.66 -7.31 -23.25
N LYS A 210 -12.95 -6.21 -23.92
CA LYS A 210 -13.10 -4.90 -23.27
C LYS A 210 -14.53 -4.67 -22.77
N GLY A 211 -14.66 -3.97 -21.64
CA GLY A 211 -15.94 -3.55 -21.09
C GLY A 211 -16.68 -4.64 -20.32
N LEU A 212 -16.04 -5.77 -20.03
CA LEU A 212 -16.64 -6.84 -19.24
C LEU A 212 -16.00 -6.94 -17.87
N ALA A 213 -16.86 -7.12 -16.86
CA ALA A 213 -16.47 -7.45 -15.49
C ALA A 213 -15.90 -8.88 -15.35
N LEU A 214 -15.56 -9.53 -16.46
CA LEU A 214 -15.16 -10.93 -16.50
C LEU A 214 -13.76 -11.12 -15.92
N GLN A 215 -13.58 -12.29 -15.34
CA GLN A 215 -12.32 -12.78 -14.80
C GLN A 215 -11.36 -13.11 -15.95
N GLN A 216 -10.64 -12.10 -16.43
CA GLN A 216 -9.58 -12.24 -17.44
C GLN A 216 -8.29 -11.63 -16.90
N PRO A 217 -7.12 -11.95 -17.48
CA PRO A 217 -5.87 -11.32 -17.11
C PRO A 217 -5.93 -9.79 -17.25
N TYR A 218 -5.39 -9.09 -16.25
CA TYR A 218 -5.14 -7.67 -16.29
C TYR A 218 -3.65 -7.42 -16.57
N LEU A 219 -3.35 -6.48 -17.47
CA LEU A 219 -1.99 -6.20 -17.91
C LEU A 219 -1.57 -4.78 -17.52
N SER A 220 -0.41 -4.65 -16.88
CA SER A 220 0.19 -3.36 -16.53
C SER A 220 1.67 -3.35 -16.86
N LEU A 221 2.13 -2.31 -17.56
CA LEU A 221 3.56 -2.12 -17.84
C LEU A 221 4.15 -1.11 -16.86
N LEU A 222 5.10 -1.57 -16.05
CA LEU A 222 5.94 -0.76 -15.18
C LEU A 222 7.22 -0.43 -15.93
N VAL A 223 7.64 0.83 -15.92
CA VAL A 223 8.87 1.27 -16.59
C VAL A 223 9.80 1.96 -15.59
N ALA A 224 11.10 1.74 -15.73
CA ALA A 224 12.08 2.39 -14.86
C ALA A 224 12.09 3.91 -15.06
N ASN A 225 12.27 4.66 -13.97
CA ASN A 225 12.48 6.11 -14.07
C ASN A 225 13.81 6.48 -14.76
N ALA A 226 14.78 5.55 -14.75
CA ALA A 226 16.06 5.74 -15.41
C ALA A 226 15.89 5.75 -16.95
N PRO A 227 16.42 6.77 -17.65
CA PRO A 227 16.39 6.81 -19.10
C PRO A 227 17.26 5.72 -19.71
N ALA A 228 16.91 5.27 -20.91
CA ALA A 228 17.80 4.40 -21.69
C ALA A 228 19.10 5.14 -22.04
N GLU A 229 20.19 4.39 -22.25
CA GLU A 229 21.49 4.94 -22.68
C GLU A 229 21.40 5.71 -24.01
N SER A 230 20.43 5.36 -24.87
CA SER A 230 20.12 6.09 -26.11
C SER A 230 19.53 7.48 -25.89
N GLY A 231 19.16 7.83 -24.65
CA GLY A 231 18.38 9.03 -24.31
C GLY A 231 16.91 8.96 -24.77
N LYS A 232 16.49 7.85 -25.38
CA LYS A 232 15.11 7.62 -25.85
C LYS A 232 14.51 6.44 -25.10
N GLY A 233 13.39 6.65 -24.41
CA GLY A 233 12.73 5.61 -23.62
C GLY A 233 13.39 5.37 -22.25
N HIS A 234 13.11 4.21 -21.68
CA HIS A 234 13.49 3.80 -20.32
C HIS A 234 14.52 2.66 -20.35
N SER A 235 15.37 2.56 -19.33
CA SER A 235 16.44 1.56 -19.29
C SER A 235 15.91 0.12 -19.31
N PHE A 236 14.86 -0.16 -18.53
CA PHE A 236 14.17 -1.44 -18.42
C PHE A 236 12.71 -1.28 -17.96
N GLY A 237 11.96 -2.38 -17.88
CA GLY A 237 10.61 -2.41 -17.36
C GLY A 237 10.16 -3.80 -16.94
N PHE A 238 8.95 -3.88 -16.41
CA PHE A 238 8.30 -5.13 -16.03
C PHE A 238 6.85 -5.13 -16.50
N LEU A 239 6.44 -6.23 -17.13
CA LEU A 239 5.04 -6.49 -17.44
C LEU A 239 4.42 -7.25 -16.26
N SER A 240 3.58 -6.58 -15.50
CA SER A 240 2.72 -7.19 -14.50
C SER A 240 1.48 -7.79 -15.18
N ILE A 241 1.21 -9.05 -14.88
CA ILE A 241 0.03 -9.77 -15.33
C ILE A 241 -0.68 -10.32 -14.10
N THR A 242 -1.98 -10.07 -13.98
CA THR A 242 -2.78 -10.64 -12.88
C THR A 242 -4.01 -11.35 -13.43
N ASN A 243 -4.10 -12.66 -13.25
CA ASN A 243 -5.26 -13.45 -13.66
C ASN A 243 -6.27 -13.59 -12.52
N PHE A 244 -7.34 -12.80 -12.58
CA PHE A 244 -8.44 -12.87 -11.61
C PHE A 244 -9.39 -14.06 -11.85
N ALA A 245 -9.15 -14.90 -12.86
CA ALA A 245 -9.93 -16.11 -13.11
C ALA A 245 -9.60 -17.23 -12.14
N THR A 246 -10.56 -18.13 -11.92
CA THR A 246 -10.30 -19.39 -11.19
C THR A 246 -9.54 -20.40 -12.04
N GLY A 247 -9.57 -20.28 -13.38
CA GLY A 247 -8.87 -21.17 -14.31
C GLY A 247 -7.63 -20.52 -14.94
N PRO A 248 -6.71 -21.34 -15.50
CA PRO A 248 -5.58 -20.83 -16.25
C PRO A 248 -6.04 -20.10 -17.51
N TYR A 249 -5.28 -19.09 -17.92
CA TYR A 249 -5.55 -18.32 -19.11
C TYR A 249 -4.30 -18.27 -19.98
N ARG A 250 -4.43 -18.73 -21.23
CA ARG A 250 -3.33 -18.78 -22.21
C ARG A 250 -3.57 -17.77 -23.32
N PHE A 251 -2.58 -16.90 -23.55
CA PHE A 251 -2.74 -15.77 -24.45
C PHE A 251 -1.40 -15.22 -24.92
N GLN A 252 -1.45 -14.41 -25.97
CA GLN A 252 -0.30 -13.70 -26.49
C GLN A 252 -0.33 -12.25 -26.00
N VAL A 253 0.82 -11.71 -25.62
CA VAL A 253 0.95 -10.31 -25.21
C VAL A 253 1.75 -9.53 -26.24
N LEU A 254 1.23 -8.38 -26.62
CA LEU A 254 1.96 -7.31 -27.27
C LEU A 254 2.25 -6.24 -26.22
N VAL A 255 3.52 -6.03 -25.92
CA VAL A 255 3.98 -5.04 -24.96
C VAL A 255 4.81 -3.98 -25.65
N ARG A 256 4.72 -2.73 -25.19
CA ARG A 256 5.59 -1.65 -25.65
C ARG A 256 6.96 -1.86 -25.01
N ASP A 257 7.98 -2.02 -25.83
CA ASP A 257 9.36 -2.16 -25.37
C ASP A 257 9.74 -0.90 -24.57
N PRO A 258 10.14 -1.03 -23.29
CA PRO A 258 10.45 0.12 -22.44
C PRO A 258 11.56 0.97 -23.03
N ARG A 259 12.50 0.36 -23.76
CA ARG A 259 13.69 1.02 -24.30
C ARG A 259 13.44 1.67 -25.66
N THR A 260 12.83 0.95 -26.60
CA THR A 260 12.62 1.49 -27.96
C THR A 260 11.29 2.23 -28.12
N GLY A 261 10.31 1.91 -27.27
CA GLY A 261 8.93 2.39 -27.40
C GLY A 261 8.15 1.72 -28.53
N GLU A 262 8.75 0.76 -29.25
CA GLU A 262 8.13 -0.04 -30.30
C GLU A 262 7.36 -1.23 -29.71
N ASN A 263 6.60 -1.93 -30.55
CA ASN A 263 5.87 -3.11 -30.12
C ASN A 263 6.78 -4.34 -30.06
N LEU A 264 6.79 -5.01 -28.91
CA LEU A 264 7.44 -6.28 -28.65
C LEU A 264 6.37 -7.36 -28.44
N THR A 265 6.33 -8.35 -29.32
CA THR A 265 5.46 -9.51 -29.16
C THR A 265 6.14 -10.56 -28.29
N LEU A 266 5.53 -10.89 -27.15
CA LEU A 266 5.97 -11.98 -26.30
C LEU A 266 5.41 -13.31 -26.84
N PRO A 267 6.15 -14.44 -26.68
CA PRO A 267 5.59 -15.76 -26.92
C PRO A 267 4.29 -15.99 -26.14
N PRO A 268 3.37 -16.85 -26.62
CA PRO A 268 2.17 -17.19 -25.88
C PRO A 268 2.52 -17.75 -24.51
N LEU A 269 1.97 -17.16 -23.47
CA LEU A 269 2.22 -17.54 -22.08
C LEU A 269 0.92 -17.96 -21.41
N GLU A 270 1.06 -18.75 -20.35
CA GLU A 270 -0.06 -19.22 -19.54
C GLU A 270 0.11 -18.72 -18.12
N VAL A 271 -0.95 -18.08 -17.60
CA VAL A 271 -1.02 -17.66 -16.20
C VAL A 271 -2.06 -18.50 -15.50
N GLY A 272 -1.71 -19.09 -14.37
CA GLY A 272 -2.64 -19.88 -13.58
C GLY A 272 -3.87 -19.08 -13.15
N GLY A 273 -4.93 -19.77 -12.75
CA GLY A 273 -6.04 -19.10 -12.07
C GLY A 273 -5.56 -18.49 -10.75
N ARG A 274 -6.04 -17.28 -10.44
CA ARG A 274 -5.71 -16.52 -9.22
C ARG A 274 -4.20 -16.32 -9.04
N ASP A 275 -3.53 -16.08 -10.14
CA ASP A 275 -2.08 -16.01 -10.20
C ASP A 275 -1.62 -14.67 -10.77
N ALA A 276 -0.40 -14.28 -10.46
CA ALA A 276 0.21 -13.07 -10.96
C ALA A 276 1.66 -13.35 -11.36
N LEU A 277 2.12 -12.67 -12.40
CA LEU A 277 3.49 -12.73 -12.88
C LEU A 277 4.05 -11.33 -13.06
N LEU A 278 5.28 -11.12 -12.63
CA LEU A 278 6.07 -9.93 -12.96
C LEU A 278 7.18 -10.28 -13.95
N LEU A 279 6.92 -9.99 -15.23
CA LEU A 279 7.77 -10.42 -16.34
C LEU A 279 8.82 -9.35 -16.69
N PRO A 280 10.13 -9.65 -16.58
CA PRO A 280 11.18 -8.68 -16.87
C PRO A 280 11.26 -8.36 -18.37
N LEU A 281 11.48 -7.08 -18.68
CA LEU A 281 11.72 -6.56 -20.02
C LEU A 281 12.99 -5.71 -19.99
N ARG A 282 13.98 -6.05 -20.82
CA ARG A 282 15.22 -5.26 -20.99
C ARG A 282 16.07 -5.10 -19.72
N VAL A 283 15.97 -6.02 -18.77
CA VAL A 283 16.70 -5.94 -17.49
C VAL A 283 18.16 -6.32 -17.73
N GLY A 284 19.08 -5.37 -17.60
CA GLY A 284 20.51 -5.64 -17.69
C GLY A 284 21.00 -6.44 -16.48
N LEU A 285 22.00 -7.29 -16.68
CA LEU A 285 22.58 -8.05 -15.56
C LEU A 285 23.37 -7.14 -14.60
N LYS A 286 23.84 -5.97 -15.07
CA LYS A 286 24.47 -4.97 -14.20
C LYS A 286 23.49 -4.40 -13.15
N GLU A 287 22.21 -4.27 -13.49
CA GLU A 287 21.15 -3.87 -12.56
C GLU A 287 20.86 -4.96 -11.51
N LEU A 288 21.28 -6.20 -11.77
CA LEU A 288 21.23 -7.34 -10.85
C LEU A 288 22.56 -7.56 -10.12
N GLY A 289 23.50 -6.61 -10.21
CA GLY A 289 24.78 -6.68 -9.50
C GLY A 289 25.89 -7.47 -10.20
N PHE A 290 25.71 -7.83 -11.48
CA PHE A 290 26.74 -8.55 -12.24
C PHE A 290 27.74 -7.61 -12.92
N THR A 291 28.98 -8.07 -12.99
CA THR A 291 30.07 -7.42 -13.74
C THR A 291 30.74 -8.43 -14.68
N GLY A 292 31.42 -7.93 -15.70
CA GLY A 292 32.27 -8.76 -16.56
C GLY A 292 33.41 -9.39 -15.76
N ALA A 293 34.06 -10.41 -16.34
CA ALA A 293 35.17 -11.12 -15.70
C ALA A 293 36.35 -10.20 -15.29
N ASP A 294 36.53 -9.11 -16.03
CA ASP A 294 37.50 -8.03 -15.82
C ASP A 294 37.04 -6.95 -14.82
N GLY A 295 35.84 -7.09 -14.24
CA GLY A 295 35.22 -6.11 -13.35
C GLY A 295 34.58 -4.92 -14.06
N GLN A 296 34.57 -4.89 -15.41
CA GLN A 296 33.90 -3.83 -16.15
C GLN A 296 32.38 -4.04 -16.20
N LYS A 297 31.65 -2.97 -16.57
CA LYS A 297 30.20 -3.04 -16.75
C LYS A 297 29.87 -4.02 -17.88
N THR A 298 29.01 -5.00 -17.60
CA THR A 298 28.48 -5.89 -18.63
C THR A 298 27.30 -5.25 -19.36
N ASN A 299 27.20 -5.53 -20.66
CA ASN A 299 26.03 -5.20 -21.49
C ASN A 299 25.09 -6.39 -21.67
N ASP A 300 25.31 -7.47 -20.92
CA ASP A 300 24.44 -8.63 -20.92
C ASP A 300 23.08 -8.26 -20.32
N GLU A 301 22.00 -8.75 -20.92
CA GLU A 301 20.65 -8.45 -20.47
C GLU A 301 19.68 -9.61 -20.67
N ILE A 302 18.67 -9.63 -19.79
CA ILE A 302 17.42 -10.33 -20.00
C ILE A 302 16.57 -9.45 -20.92
N TYR A 303 16.53 -9.80 -22.19
CA TYR A 303 15.75 -9.09 -23.20
C TYR A 303 14.26 -9.18 -22.84
N TYR A 304 13.77 -10.38 -22.57
CA TYR A 304 12.49 -10.63 -21.90
C TYR A 304 12.48 -12.03 -21.26
N SER A 305 11.57 -12.25 -20.31
CA SER A 305 11.18 -13.59 -19.86
C SER A 305 9.65 -13.68 -19.81
N THR A 306 9.07 -14.82 -20.20
CA THR A 306 7.64 -15.10 -19.98
C THR A 306 7.40 -15.92 -18.70
N ALA A 307 8.44 -16.13 -17.90
CA ALA A 307 8.37 -16.54 -16.51
C ALA A 307 8.86 -15.40 -15.61
N GLU A 308 8.33 -15.31 -14.39
CA GLU A 308 8.80 -14.36 -13.41
C GLU A 308 10.20 -14.74 -12.92
N LEU A 309 11.06 -13.75 -12.76
CA LEU A 309 12.42 -13.93 -12.28
C LEU A 309 12.43 -13.75 -10.75
N THR A 310 12.80 -14.79 -10.00
CA THR A 310 12.87 -14.71 -8.54
C THR A 310 14.29 -14.53 -8.02
N SER A 311 15.29 -15.06 -8.73
CA SER A 311 16.70 -14.83 -8.42
C SER A 311 17.60 -15.05 -9.64
N VAL A 312 18.77 -14.39 -9.64
CA VAL A 312 19.86 -14.64 -10.59
C VAL A 312 21.17 -14.68 -9.83
N ARG A 313 21.97 -15.72 -10.01
CA ARG A 313 23.26 -15.92 -9.34
C ARG A 313 24.31 -16.52 -10.27
N SER A 314 25.59 -16.35 -9.94
CA SER A 314 26.71 -17.01 -10.63
C SER A 314 27.25 -18.13 -9.75
N GLU A 315 27.33 -19.34 -10.29
CA GLU A 315 27.87 -20.50 -9.57
C GLU A 315 28.61 -21.42 -10.54
N SER A 316 29.84 -21.82 -10.19
CA SER A 316 30.61 -22.86 -10.91
C SER A 316 30.60 -22.69 -12.44
N GLY A 317 30.85 -21.47 -12.92
CA GLY A 317 30.93 -21.15 -14.35
C GLY A 317 29.58 -21.07 -15.07
N ALA A 318 28.47 -20.92 -14.35
CA ALA A 318 27.14 -20.79 -14.93
C ALA A 318 26.33 -19.66 -14.31
N LEU A 319 25.44 -19.11 -15.12
CA LEU A 319 24.35 -18.26 -14.69
C LEU A 319 23.20 -19.16 -14.26
N LEU A 320 22.83 -19.09 -12.99
CA LEU A 320 21.63 -19.73 -12.45
C LEU A 320 20.52 -18.70 -12.35
N ILE A 321 19.37 -19.01 -12.96
CA ILE A 321 18.20 -18.15 -12.98
C ILE A 321 17.04 -18.94 -12.38
N ASP A 322 16.54 -18.51 -11.23
CA ASP A 322 15.33 -19.07 -10.66
C ASP A 322 14.12 -18.39 -11.26
N LEU A 323 13.18 -19.21 -11.72
CA LEU A 323 12.02 -18.80 -12.48
C LEU A 323 10.74 -19.31 -11.84
N TYR A 324 9.67 -18.52 -11.93
CA TYR A 324 8.31 -18.91 -11.58
C TYR A 324 7.37 -18.84 -12.80
N SER A 325 6.73 -19.96 -13.12
CA SER A 325 5.66 -20.07 -14.12
C SER A 325 4.91 -21.39 -13.97
N LYS A 326 3.58 -21.41 -14.10
CA LYS A 326 2.81 -22.68 -14.10
C LYS A 326 2.77 -23.39 -15.45
N GLY A 327 2.93 -22.65 -16.54
CA GLY A 327 2.96 -23.18 -17.90
C GLY A 327 4.37 -23.23 -18.49
N LYS A 328 4.45 -23.55 -19.79
CA LYS A 328 5.67 -23.37 -20.58
C LYS A 328 6.08 -21.89 -20.60
N ALA A 329 7.37 -21.63 -20.62
CA ALA A 329 7.91 -20.28 -20.67
C ALA A 329 9.03 -20.17 -21.72
N SER A 330 9.40 -18.94 -22.03
CA SER A 330 10.53 -18.62 -22.89
C SER A 330 11.37 -17.53 -22.23
N LEU A 331 12.69 -17.70 -22.29
CA LEU A 331 13.65 -16.69 -21.88
C LEU A 331 14.46 -16.25 -23.09
N ARG A 332 14.51 -14.94 -23.33
CA ARG A 332 15.38 -14.34 -24.34
C ARG A 332 16.46 -13.52 -23.64
N LEU A 333 17.71 -13.89 -23.88
CA LEU A 333 18.88 -13.17 -23.39
C LEU A 333 19.60 -12.50 -24.56
N ARG A 334 20.21 -11.35 -24.29
CA ARG A 334 21.25 -10.79 -25.15
C ARG A 334 22.56 -10.85 -24.38
N LEU A 335 23.50 -11.63 -24.88
CA LEU A 335 24.76 -11.93 -24.21
C LEU A 335 25.92 -11.43 -25.07
N ASN A 336 26.99 -10.97 -24.46
CA ASN A 336 28.17 -10.50 -25.19
C ASN A 336 28.94 -11.64 -25.84
N ARG A 337 28.76 -12.87 -25.35
CA ARG A 337 29.32 -14.11 -25.92
C ARG A 337 28.30 -15.23 -25.94
N GLU A 338 28.58 -16.23 -26.78
CA GLU A 338 27.79 -17.45 -26.80
C GLU A 338 28.00 -18.27 -25.51
N PRO A 339 26.95 -18.87 -24.94
CA PRO A 339 27.09 -19.83 -23.84
C PRO A 339 28.00 -21.01 -24.21
N THR A 340 28.84 -21.45 -23.28
CA THR A 340 29.83 -22.52 -23.48
C THR A 340 29.22 -23.91 -23.60
N GLY A 341 27.93 -24.05 -23.28
CA GLY A 341 27.19 -25.29 -23.37
C GLY A 341 25.68 -25.08 -23.46
N ALA A 342 24.93 -26.18 -23.49
CA ALA A 342 23.48 -26.13 -23.54
C ALA A 342 22.89 -25.73 -22.17
N PRO A 343 21.88 -24.83 -22.13
CA PRO A 343 21.10 -24.57 -20.94
C PRO A 343 20.41 -25.84 -20.44
N THR A 344 20.28 -25.96 -19.12
CA THR A 344 19.62 -27.10 -18.48
C THR A 344 18.64 -26.64 -17.40
N ALA A 345 17.53 -27.35 -17.22
CA ALA A 345 16.64 -27.19 -16.06
C ALA A 345 16.32 -28.57 -15.46
N GLY A 346 16.44 -28.72 -14.15
CA GLY A 346 16.25 -30.02 -13.49
C GLY A 346 17.18 -31.13 -14.01
N GLY A 347 18.35 -30.77 -14.54
CA GLY A 347 19.31 -31.70 -15.17
C GLY A 347 19.03 -32.07 -16.62
N GLU A 348 17.91 -31.63 -17.22
CA GLU A 348 17.57 -31.90 -18.62
C GLU A 348 18.05 -30.79 -19.54
N ILE A 349 18.57 -31.15 -20.71
CA ILE A 349 18.99 -30.22 -21.76
C ILE A 349 17.76 -29.54 -22.37
N LEU A 350 17.78 -28.22 -22.42
CA LEU A 350 16.68 -27.42 -22.98
C LEU A 350 16.90 -27.11 -24.46
N GLU A 351 15.79 -26.93 -25.18
CA GLU A 351 15.82 -26.41 -26.54
C GLU A 351 16.29 -24.95 -26.52
N ARG A 352 17.30 -24.64 -27.35
CA ARG A 352 17.85 -23.30 -27.49
C ARG A 352 18.08 -22.91 -28.94
N ARG A 353 17.99 -21.60 -29.21
CA ARG A 353 18.38 -20.99 -30.49
C ARG A 353 19.30 -19.81 -30.21
N TYR A 354 20.52 -19.84 -30.71
CA TYR A 354 21.45 -18.72 -30.61
C TYR A 354 21.61 -18.04 -31.97
N TYR A 355 21.53 -16.72 -31.98
CA TYR A 355 21.64 -15.88 -33.17
C TYR A 355 22.93 -15.05 -33.10
N PRO A 356 24.05 -15.48 -33.72
CA PRO A 356 25.35 -14.83 -33.55
C PRO A 356 25.37 -13.36 -33.96
N ALA A 357 24.64 -12.99 -35.03
CA ALA A 357 24.61 -11.63 -35.56
C ALA A 357 24.02 -10.62 -34.57
N THR A 358 23.02 -11.03 -33.79
CA THR A 358 22.35 -10.17 -32.79
C THR A 358 22.75 -10.50 -31.35
N ARG A 359 23.57 -11.54 -31.18
CA ARG A 359 23.97 -12.16 -29.91
C ARG A 359 22.79 -12.47 -28.99
N ILE A 360 21.70 -12.97 -29.58
CA ILE A 360 20.48 -13.32 -28.86
C ILE A 360 20.49 -14.84 -28.61
N LEU A 361 20.18 -15.24 -27.38
CA LEU A 361 19.89 -16.61 -26.99
C LEU A 361 18.40 -16.71 -26.63
N ASP A 362 17.66 -17.53 -27.36
CA ASP A 362 16.33 -17.99 -26.99
C ASP A 362 16.44 -19.35 -26.30
N VAL A 363 15.76 -19.50 -25.17
CA VAL A 363 15.63 -20.76 -24.44
C VAL A 363 14.15 -21.04 -24.24
N ASP A 364 13.70 -22.20 -24.73
CA ASP A 364 12.35 -22.69 -24.48
C ASP A 364 12.36 -23.53 -23.20
N ILE A 365 11.52 -23.12 -22.26
CA ILE A 365 11.50 -23.68 -20.91
C ILE A 365 10.22 -24.51 -20.78
N PRO A 366 10.33 -25.82 -20.49
CA PRO A 366 9.15 -26.66 -20.30
C PRO A 366 8.35 -26.17 -19.09
N ALA A 367 7.09 -26.62 -19.00
CA ALA A 367 6.33 -26.43 -17.77
C ALA A 367 7.06 -27.15 -16.62
N PRO A 368 7.15 -26.55 -15.43
CA PRO A 368 7.74 -27.21 -14.28
C PRO A 368 7.08 -28.56 -14.01
N LYS A 369 7.90 -29.58 -13.69
CA LYS A 369 7.40 -30.91 -13.33
C LYS A 369 6.75 -30.93 -11.95
N ASP A 370 7.09 -29.96 -11.11
CA ASP A 370 6.52 -29.79 -9.79
C ASP A 370 5.30 -28.86 -9.81
N SER A 371 4.38 -29.05 -8.86
CA SER A 371 3.16 -28.22 -8.75
C SER A 371 3.43 -26.81 -8.23
N THR A 372 4.70 -26.48 -7.98
CA THR A 372 5.15 -25.27 -7.29
C THR A 372 5.35 -24.13 -8.27
N GLY A 373 5.54 -24.46 -9.56
CA GLY A 373 5.82 -23.51 -10.62
C GLY A 373 7.25 -22.97 -10.60
N ARG A 374 8.10 -23.40 -9.66
CA ARG A 374 9.50 -22.96 -9.56
C ARG A 374 10.43 -23.88 -10.33
N GLN A 375 11.41 -23.30 -11.00
CA GLN A 375 12.47 -24.05 -11.69
C GLN A 375 13.77 -23.23 -11.76
N THR A 376 14.90 -23.88 -11.57
CA THR A 376 16.22 -23.26 -11.75
C THR A 376 16.75 -23.60 -13.13
N LEU A 377 16.96 -22.57 -13.94
CA LEU A 377 17.63 -22.64 -15.22
C LEU A 377 19.13 -22.42 -15.02
N ARG A 378 19.95 -23.36 -15.48
CA ARG A 378 21.41 -23.25 -15.50
C ARG A 378 21.90 -23.00 -16.92
N ILE A 379 22.62 -21.89 -17.13
CA ILE A 379 23.21 -21.50 -18.40
C ILE A 379 24.73 -21.50 -18.25
N PRO A 380 25.49 -22.40 -18.92
CA PRO A 380 26.95 -22.38 -18.88
C PRO A 380 27.50 -21.08 -19.49
N TYR A 381 28.01 -20.17 -18.64
CA TYR A 381 28.43 -18.82 -19.00
C TYR A 381 29.39 -18.24 -17.95
N GLU A 382 30.69 -18.47 -18.15
CA GLU A 382 31.73 -18.29 -17.11
C GLU A 382 32.19 -16.84 -16.87
N LEU A 383 31.73 -15.88 -17.66
CA LEU A 383 32.34 -14.54 -17.73
C LEU A 383 31.72 -13.50 -16.79
N LEU A 384 30.87 -13.91 -15.85
CA LEU A 384 30.18 -13.00 -14.95
C LEU A 384 30.56 -13.24 -13.49
N LYS A 385 30.96 -12.16 -12.81
CA LYS A 385 31.07 -12.08 -11.35
C LYS A 385 29.78 -11.47 -10.81
N GLY A 386 29.13 -12.15 -9.87
CA GLY A 386 27.86 -11.74 -9.27
C GLY A 386 27.68 -12.32 -7.86
N PRO A 387 26.54 -12.09 -7.20
CA PRO A 387 26.28 -12.57 -5.84
C PRO A 387 26.44 -14.09 -5.73
N HIS A 388 27.21 -14.55 -4.73
CA HIS A 388 27.47 -15.96 -4.41
C HIS A 388 26.40 -16.56 -3.47
N ALA A 389 26.21 -17.88 -3.52
CA ALA A 389 25.34 -18.62 -2.58
C ALA A 389 26.03 -18.85 -1.21
N PRO A 390 25.31 -18.86 -0.07
CA PRO A 390 25.86 -19.20 1.24
C PRO A 390 26.04 -20.73 1.46
N SER A 391 26.95 -21.14 2.35
CA SER A 391 27.37 -22.54 2.62
C SER A 391 26.79 -23.12 3.94
N GLU A 392 26.38 -24.40 3.96
CA GLU A 392 25.80 -25.15 5.11
C GLU A 392 26.84 -25.85 6.02
N GLU A 393 26.63 -25.90 7.35
CA GLU A 393 27.44 -26.70 8.31
C GLU A 393 26.58 -27.43 9.39
N THR A 394 27.03 -28.63 9.77
CA THR A 394 26.31 -29.69 10.53
C THR A 394 26.64 -29.80 12.03
N GLY A 395 25.65 -30.14 12.87
CA GLY A 395 25.86 -30.77 14.20
C GLY A 395 24.71 -30.63 15.23
N GLN A 396 24.18 -31.74 15.77
CA GLN A 396 23.06 -31.81 16.75
C GLN A 396 23.43 -32.55 18.05
N PRO A 397 22.84 -32.18 19.22
CA PRO A 397 22.35 -33.16 20.22
C PRO A 397 20.85 -32.96 20.61
N ARG A 398 20.25 -33.92 21.33
CA ARG A 398 18.78 -34.15 21.53
C ARG A 398 18.26 -33.86 22.98
N VAL A 399 16.90 -33.85 23.12
CA VAL A 399 16.01 -34.15 24.30
C VAL A 399 15.45 -32.90 25.05
N ASP A 400 14.21 -32.71 25.56
CA ASP A 400 12.88 -33.41 25.64
C ASP A 400 11.73 -32.35 25.83
N ILE A 401 10.45 -32.74 25.71
CA ILE A 401 9.22 -31.88 25.65
C ILE A 401 8.19 -32.19 26.77
N ARG A 402 7.43 -31.18 27.29
CA ARG A 402 5.95 -31.14 27.66
C ARG A 402 5.48 -29.69 28.01
N PRO A 403 4.15 -29.35 28.11
CA PRO A 403 3.02 -29.32 27.16
C PRO A 403 2.47 -27.88 26.84
N THR A 404 1.64 -27.74 25.79
CA THR A 404 1.50 -26.52 24.94
C THR A 404 0.04 -26.03 24.68
N PRO A 405 -0.21 -24.72 24.38
CA PRO A 405 -1.47 -24.17 23.86
C PRO A 405 -1.55 -24.04 22.32
N ARG A 406 -2.77 -24.09 21.75
CA ARG A 406 -3.12 -24.21 20.31
C ARG A 406 -3.12 -22.88 19.53
N ILE A 407 -2.58 -22.86 18.31
CA ILE A 407 -2.77 -21.78 17.30
C ILE A 407 -3.81 -22.23 16.26
N PRO A 408 -4.53 -21.32 15.59
CA PRO A 408 -5.14 -21.52 14.26
C PRO A 408 -4.44 -20.64 13.20
N VAL A 409 -3.93 -21.23 12.12
CA VAL A 409 -3.58 -20.57 10.84
C VAL A 409 -4.94 -20.37 10.22
N ARG A 410 -5.34 -19.19 9.75
CA ARG A 410 -6.65 -18.94 9.12
C ARG A 410 -6.55 -18.84 7.59
N PHE A 411 -7.62 -19.26 6.92
CA PHE A 411 -7.93 -18.96 5.51
C PHE A 411 -9.04 -17.90 5.56
N ASP A 412 -8.68 -16.64 5.83
CA ASP A 412 -9.64 -15.55 5.85
C ASP A 412 -9.77 -14.98 4.43
N VAL A 413 -10.93 -15.25 3.81
CA VAL A 413 -11.31 -14.95 2.42
C VAL A 413 -11.45 -13.43 2.14
N ALA A 414 -11.03 -12.57 3.07
CA ALA A 414 -11.19 -11.12 2.93
C ALA A 414 -9.93 -10.40 2.40
N TYR A 415 -8.71 -10.92 2.58
CA TYR A 415 -7.48 -10.17 2.24
C TYR A 415 -6.19 -10.97 1.89
N ASP A 416 -6.20 -12.28 1.62
CA ASP A 416 -4.99 -13.07 1.24
C ASP A 416 -3.72 -12.77 2.10
N LEU A 417 -3.90 -12.74 3.42
CA LEU A 417 -2.84 -12.54 4.40
C LEU A 417 -2.01 -13.84 4.54
N LEU A 418 -0.69 -13.77 4.30
CA LEU A 418 0.31 -14.85 4.52
C LEU A 418 0.45 -15.05 6.03
N PRO A 419 0.99 -16.19 6.53
CA PRO A 419 1.27 -16.28 7.95
C PRO A 419 2.26 -15.18 8.38
N ALA A 420 1.81 -14.44 9.39
CA ALA A 420 2.52 -13.38 10.10
C ALA A 420 3.95 -13.77 10.46
N THR A 421 4.87 -12.81 10.46
CA THR A 421 6.08 -12.88 11.29
C THR A 421 5.63 -13.26 12.71
N ARG A 422 5.98 -14.45 13.15
CA ARG A 422 5.68 -14.94 14.50
C ARG A 422 6.89 -14.66 15.36
N PHE A 423 6.65 -14.13 16.54
CA PHE A 423 7.68 -13.87 17.51
C PHE A 423 7.48 -14.86 18.65
N ALA A 424 8.55 -15.49 19.10
CA ALA A 424 8.50 -16.50 20.14
C ALA A 424 9.67 -16.31 21.09
N THR A 425 9.43 -16.52 22.37
CA THR A 425 10.50 -16.50 23.36
C THR A 425 11.34 -17.76 23.22
N ILE A 426 12.66 -17.69 23.43
CA ILE A 426 13.52 -18.88 23.43
C ILE A 426 13.03 -19.88 24.50
N GLY A 427 12.73 -21.10 24.07
CA GLY A 427 12.15 -22.16 24.91
C GLY A 427 10.63 -22.30 24.77
N GLU A 428 9.94 -21.36 24.14
CA GLU A 428 8.53 -21.52 23.78
C GLU A 428 8.38 -22.47 22.59
N THR A 429 7.38 -23.36 22.67
CA THR A 429 6.96 -24.17 21.52
C THR A 429 5.99 -23.35 20.68
N VAL A 430 6.36 -23.09 19.43
CA VAL A 430 5.48 -22.44 18.46
C VAL A 430 4.65 -23.52 17.76
N GLU A 431 3.37 -23.65 18.10
CA GLU A 431 2.46 -24.51 17.34
C GLU A 431 2.02 -23.81 16.05
N PHE A 432 2.09 -24.54 14.95
CA PHE A 432 1.52 -24.15 13.67
C PHE A 432 0.23 -24.93 13.48
N SER A 433 -0.66 -24.47 12.60
CA SER A 433 -2.03 -24.99 12.65
C SER A 433 -2.81 -24.62 11.41
N PHE A 434 -2.48 -25.18 10.25
CA PHE A 434 -3.07 -24.85 8.95
C PHE A 434 -4.61 -24.68 8.99
N THR A 435 -5.19 -23.56 8.53
CA THR A 435 -6.63 -23.56 8.28
C THR A 435 -6.84 -24.33 7.01
N HIS A 436 -7.69 -25.32 7.17
CA HIS A 436 -8.24 -26.09 6.10
C HIS A 436 -8.84 -25.16 5.05
N PRO A 437 -8.40 -25.27 3.78
CA PRO A 437 -9.15 -24.64 2.70
C PRO A 437 -10.60 -25.14 2.75
N PHE A 438 -11.53 -24.33 2.25
CA PHE A 438 -12.98 -24.60 2.33
C PHE A 438 -13.40 -25.96 1.72
N ASP A 439 -12.51 -26.61 0.97
CA ASP A 439 -12.66 -27.93 0.36
C ASP A 439 -11.87 -29.07 1.05
N CYS A 440 -11.32 -28.88 2.26
CA CYS A 440 -10.63 -29.97 2.98
C CYS A 440 -11.61 -30.99 3.56
N THR A 441 -11.32 -32.26 3.30
CA THR A 441 -12.09 -33.42 3.77
C THR A 441 -11.42 -34.10 4.98
N ASN A 442 -10.74 -33.32 5.84
CA ASN A 442 -9.98 -33.80 7.00
C ASN A 442 -8.89 -34.86 6.69
N LYS A 443 -8.22 -34.72 5.52
CA LYS A 443 -7.08 -35.56 5.08
C LYS A 443 -5.89 -34.72 4.61
N CYS A 444 -5.81 -33.48 5.10
CA CYS A 444 -4.78 -32.54 4.70
C CYS A 444 -3.40 -33.03 5.24
N LYS A 445 -2.31 -32.90 4.47
CA LYS A 445 -0.93 -33.22 4.90
C LYS A 445 -0.06 -32.00 4.67
N ALA A 446 0.55 -31.42 5.70
CA ALA A 446 1.49 -30.33 5.51
C ALA A 446 2.94 -30.81 5.57
N ARG A 447 3.84 -30.20 4.80
CA ARG A 447 5.28 -30.27 5.03
C ARG A 447 5.82 -28.87 5.29
N VAL A 448 6.68 -28.75 6.28
CA VAL A 448 7.38 -27.49 6.57
C VAL A 448 8.88 -27.72 6.46
N SER A 449 9.59 -26.78 5.85
CA SER A 449 11.03 -26.77 5.65
C SER A 449 11.65 -25.45 6.07
N ALA A 450 12.87 -25.55 6.60
CA ALA A 450 13.80 -24.46 6.89
C ALA A 450 15.22 -25.02 6.79
N ASP A 451 16.22 -24.14 6.62
CA ASP A 451 17.62 -24.51 6.38
C ASP A 451 18.20 -25.48 7.44
N ASP A 452 17.69 -25.45 8.67
CA ASP A 452 18.08 -26.29 9.81
C ASP A 452 17.00 -27.29 10.27
N LEU A 453 15.87 -27.37 9.54
CA LEU A 453 14.75 -28.27 9.79
C LEU A 453 14.78 -29.44 8.81
N VAL A 454 14.93 -30.66 9.31
CA VAL A 454 14.67 -31.87 8.51
C VAL A 454 13.17 -31.92 8.25
N VAL A 455 12.76 -31.65 7.00
CA VAL A 455 11.37 -31.57 6.49
C VAL A 455 10.37 -32.26 7.42
N SER A 456 9.59 -31.48 8.17
CA SER A 456 8.61 -32.02 9.09
C SER A 456 7.30 -32.25 8.37
N GLN A 457 6.84 -33.49 8.31
CA GLN A 457 5.48 -33.79 7.87
C GLN A 457 4.52 -33.61 9.06
N VAL A 458 3.61 -32.68 8.91
CA VAL A 458 2.63 -32.28 9.92
C VAL A 458 1.27 -32.79 9.45
N ASP A 459 0.60 -33.55 10.29
CA ASP A 459 -0.81 -33.90 10.10
C ASP A 459 -1.64 -32.80 10.80
N PRO A 460 -2.27 -31.86 10.08
CA PRO A 460 -3.00 -30.76 10.67
C PRO A 460 -4.14 -31.22 11.60
N GLU A 461 -4.65 -32.45 11.43
CA GLU A 461 -5.72 -33.02 12.22
C GLU A 461 -5.20 -33.76 13.46
N ASN A 462 -4.11 -34.53 13.30
CA ASN A 462 -3.64 -35.44 14.35
C ASN A 462 -2.35 -34.99 15.06
N THR A 463 -1.44 -34.29 14.38
CA THR A 463 -0.17 -33.77 14.93
C THR A 463 0.20 -32.44 14.23
N PRO A 464 -0.43 -31.31 14.61
CA PRO A 464 -0.32 -30.04 13.89
C PRO A 464 1.00 -29.28 14.11
N SER A 465 1.91 -29.78 14.94
CA SER A 465 3.12 -29.08 15.34
C SER A 465 4.40 -29.66 14.73
N PHE A 466 5.43 -28.83 14.62
CA PHE A 466 6.80 -29.21 14.32
C PHE A 466 7.77 -28.37 15.16
N THR A 467 9.00 -28.85 15.37
CA THR A 467 9.98 -28.20 16.26
C THR A 467 11.16 -27.66 15.45
N VAL A 468 11.44 -26.36 15.60
CA VAL A 468 12.63 -25.70 15.05
C VAL A 468 13.68 -25.58 16.17
N ARG A 469 14.96 -25.86 15.86
CA ARG A 469 16.06 -25.68 16.82
C ARG A 469 16.53 -24.24 16.81
N VAL A 470 16.67 -23.64 17.99
CA VAL A 470 17.06 -22.24 18.13
C VAL A 470 18.27 -22.16 19.05
N PRO A 471 19.35 -21.44 18.69
CA PRO A 471 20.45 -21.16 19.60
C PRO A 471 19.96 -20.25 20.74
N LEU A 472 20.20 -20.66 22.00
CA LEU A 472 19.58 -20.07 23.21
C LEU A 472 20.01 -18.62 23.51
N GLU A 473 21.05 -18.10 22.87
CA GLU A 473 21.78 -16.91 23.35
C GLU A 473 21.61 -15.65 22.49
N ARG A 474 20.84 -15.70 21.39
CA ARG A 474 20.64 -14.53 20.51
C ARG A 474 19.31 -14.54 19.79
N THR A 475 18.86 -13.35 19.39
CA THR A 475 17.74 -13.21 18.46
C THR A 475 18.03 -13.97 17.17
N TYR A 476 17.02 -14.69 16.71
CA TYR A 476 17.15 -15.64 15.63
C TYR A 476 15.94 -15.54 14.71
N VAL A 477 16.15 -14.93 13.55
CA VAL A 477 15.13 -14.85 12.50
C VAL A 477 15.25 -16.07 11.62
N ARG A 478 14.16 -16.84 11.48
CA ARG A 478 14.06 -18.04 10.67
C ARG A 478 13.00 -17.89 9.63
N LYS A 479 13.37 -18.11 8.37
CA LYS A 479 12.40 -18.27 7.29
C LYS A 479 11.91 -19.71 7.30
N LEU A 480 10.60 -19.87 7.19
CA LEU A 480 9.94 -21.16 7.00
C LEU A 480 9.31 -21.16 5.63
N GLU A 481 9.44 -22.27 4.92
CA GLU A 481 8.59 -22.58 3.78
C GLU A 481 7.64 -23.70 4.19
N TRP A 482 6.37 -23.61 3.82
CA TRP A 482 5.42 -24.69 4.05
C TRP A 482 4.69 -25.07 2.78
N THR A 483 4.26 -26.32 2.75
CA THR A 483 3.43 -26.91 1.71
C THR A 483 2.26 -27.63 2.38
N LEU A 484 1.05 -27.54 1.85
CA LEU A 484 -0.14 -28.23 2.36
C LEU A 484 -0.78 -29.00 1.20
N GLU A 485 -0.87 -30.32 1.31
CA GLU A 485 -1.52 -31.20 0.36
C GLU A 485 -2.94 -31.52 0.83
N ASN A 486 -3.94 -31.30 -0.02
CA ASN A 486 -5.34 -31.68 0.19
C ASN A 486 -5.91 -32.29 -1.10
N ASN A 487 -6.26 -33.57 -1.10
CA ASN A 487 -6.87 -34.27 -2.24
C ASN A 487 -6.14 -34.02 -3.59
N GLY A 488 -4.80 -34.02 -3.57
CA GLY A 488 -3.96 -33.81 -4.77
C GLY A 488 -3.68 -32.34 -5.13
N LYS A 489 -4.25 -31.37 -4.40
CA LYS A 489 -3.88 -29.95 -4.49
C LYS A 489 -2.79 -29.61 -3.48
N THR A 490 -1.74 -28.94 -3.92
CA THR A 490 -0.66 -28.46 -3.05
C THR A 490 -0.74 -26.94 -2.92
N TYR A 491 -0.84 -26.44 -1.69
CA TYR A 491 -0.72 -25.03 -1.33
C TYR A 491 0.68 -24.77 -0.80
N LYS A 492 1.24 -23.58 -1.02
CA LYS A 492 2.56 -23.20 -0.50
C LYS A 492 2.53 -21.82 0.11
N GLY A 493 3.43 -21.57 1.05
CA GLY A 493 3.68 -20.23 1.56
C GLY A 493 5.01 -20.12 2.26
N GLU A 494 5.39 -18.89 2.53
CA GLU A 494 6.57 -18.53 3.30
C GLU A 494 6.11 -17.86 4.60
N GLY A 495 6.86 -18.08 5.67
CA GLY A 495 6.66 -17.44 6.97
C GLY A 495 8.00 -17.05 7.58
N ARG A 496 7.96 -16.17 8.58
CA ARG A 496 9.15 -15.85 9.40
C ARG A 496 8.83 -16.15 10.86
N ILE A 497 9.74 -16.80 11.55
CA ILE A 497 9.76 -16.84 13.01
C ILE A 497 10.91 -15.98 13.49
N VAL A 498 10.67 -15.11 14.45
CA VAL A 498 11.67 -14.34 15.17
C VAL A 498 11.72 -14.89 16.59
N PHE A 499 12.76 -15.64 16.91
CA PHE A 499 12.98 -16.04 18.29
C PHE A 499 13.79 -14.98 19.01
N TYR A 500 13.40 -14.64 20.23
CA TYR A 500 14.11 -13.68 21.08
C TYR A 500 14.24 -14.24 22.51
N PRO A 501 15.37 -14.03 23.21
CA PRO A 501 15.54 -14.51 24.59
C PRO A 501 14.44 -14.03 25.55
N PRO A 502 14.13 -14.78 26.63
CA PRO A 502 13.27 -14.28 27.69
C PRO A 502 13.74 -12.93 28.22
N GLY A 503 12.79 -12.03 28.46
CA GLY A 503 13.05 -10.67 28.90
C GLY A 503 13.86 -9.80 27.95
N SER A 504 13.95 -10.18 26.66
CA SER A 504 14.51 -9.35 25.60
C SER A 504 13.41 -8.73 24.72
N ALA A 505 13.79 -7.70 23.96
CA ALA A 505 12.97 -7.12 22.90
C ALA A 505 13.69 -7.28 21.56
N VAL A 506 12.93 -7.19 20.48
CA VAL A 506 13.44 -7.26 19.11
C VAL A 506 12.76 -6.24 18.20
N ALA A 507 13.50 -5.70 17.23
CA ALA A 507 13.02 -4.88 16.14
C ALA A 507 13.29 -5.60 14.81
N VAL A 508 12.31 -5.63 13.90
CA VAL A 508 12.47 -6.21 12.56
C VAL A 508 11.81 -5.34 11.49
N GLU A 509 12.40 -5.39 10.30
CA GLU A 509 11.84 -4.79 9.09
C GLU A 509 10.90 -5.77 8.37
N CYS A 510 9.71 -5.31 8.03
CA CYS A 510 8.70 -6.08 7.32
C CYS A 510 7.75 -5.15 6.57
N ASP A 511 7.37 -5.50 5.36
CA ASP A 511 6.22 -4.89 4.68
C ASP A 511 4.94 -5.59 5.20
N VAL A 512 4.31 -5.01 6.23
CA VAL A 512 3.26 -5.71 7.00
C VAL A 512 1.93 -5.73 6.24
N ASP A 513 1.60 -4.65 5.54
CA ASP A 513 0.36 -4.48 4.79
C ASP A 513 0.51 -4.72 3.29
N ARG A 514 1.73 -5.01 2.82
CA ARG A 514 2.08 -5.30 1.42
C ARG A 514 1.85 -4.14 0.48
N ASP A 515 2.08 -2.93 0.96
CA ASP A 515 2.03 -1.74 0.13
C ASP A 515 3.34 -1.48 -0.63
N GLY A 516 4.37 -2.31 -0.41
CA GLY A 516 5.68 -2.23 -1.02
C GLY A 516 6.68 -1.36 -0.24
N PHE A 517 6.28 -0.83 0.92
CA PHE A 517 7.15 -0.06 1.81
C PHE A 517 7.58 -0.87 3.03
N THR A 518 8.73 -0.48 3.61
CA THR A 518 9.25 -1.15 4.80
C THR A 518 8.61 -0.57 6.07
N ASP A 519 7.96 -1.42 6.86
CA ASP A 519 7.53 -1.11 8.23
C ASP A 519 8.48 -1.70 9.27
N TYR A 520 8.35 -1.21 10.51
CA TYR A 520 9.17 -1.66 11.63
C TYR A 520 8.29 -2.24 12.72
N ILE A 521 8.57 -3.48 13.11
CA ILE A 521 7.90 -4.14 14.24
C ILE A 521 8.86 -4.16 15.42
N LEU A 522 8.47 -3.57 16.55
CA LEU A 522 9.10 -3.81 17.84
C LEU A 522 8.24 -4.78 18.66
N GLU A 523 8.87 -5.81 19.24
CA GLU A 523 8.16 -6.81 20.02
C GLU A 523 8.96 -7.28 21.24
N ASN A 524 8.25 -7.60 22.32
CA ASN A 524 8.76 -8.29 23.50
C ASN A 524 7.72 -9.33 23.99
N GLU A 525 7.84 -9.81 25.22
CA GLU A 525 6.88 -10.78 25.79
C GLU A 525 5.47 -10.24 25.98
N LYS A 526 5.30 -8.93 26.17
CA LYS A 526 4.04 -8.29 26.57
C LYS A 526 3.37 -7.50 25.44
N LEU A 527 4.16 -6.85 24.59
CA LEU A 527 3.73 -5.87 23.61
C LEU A 527 4.26 -6.16 22.21
N ARG A 528 3.47 -5.80 21.20
CA ARG A 528 3.90 -5.61 19.81
C ARG A 528 3.50 -4.20 19.35
N LEU A 529 4.45 -3.49 18.75
CA LEU A 529 4.25 -2.17 18.16
C LEU A 529 4.67 -2.22 16.69
N ILE A 530 3.80 -1.75 15.79
CA ILE A 530 4.11 -1.65 14.35
C ILE A 530 4.16 -0.19 13.94
N LEU A 531 5.26 0.23 13.33
CA LEU A 531 5.54 1.61 12.94
C LEU A 531 5.63 1.74 11.42
N PHE A 532 4.89 2.70 10.88
CA PHE A 532 4.70 2.91 9.44
C PHE A 532 5.38 4.21 9.02
N PRO A 533 6.61 4.16 8.45
CA PRO A 533 7.37 5.36 8.14
C PRO A 533 6.68 6.25 7.10
N HIS A 534 6.04 5.64 6.10
CA HIS A 534 5.27 6.33 5.07
C HIS A 534 3.98 6.97 5.60
N ALA A 535 3.55 6.59 6.81
CA ALA A 535 2.41 7.18 7.48
C ALA A 535 2.80 8.19 8.56
N GLY A 536 3.97 8.84 8.48
CA GLY A 536 4.42 9.79 9.50
C GLY A 536 5.07 9.13 10.71
N ALA A 537 5.71 7.97 10.51
CA ALA A 537 6.22 7.09 11.56
C ALA A 537 5.18 6.76 12.65
N ARG A 538 3.88 6.78 12.29
CA ARG A 538 2.76 6.47 13.17
C ARG A 538 2.68 4.98 13.45
N SER A 539 1.92 4.63 14.48
CA SER A 539 1.52 3.24 14.71
C SER A 539 0.01 3.08 14.62
N PHE A 540 -0.45 2.11 13.82
CA PHE A 540 -1.85 1.68 13.81
C PHE A 540 -2.09 0.46 14.71
N ALA A 541 -1.03 -0.14 15.23
CA ALA A 541 -1.09 -1.38 16.01
C ALA A 541 -0.12 -1.32 17.19
N LEU A 542 -0.67 -1.02 18.37
CA LEU A 542 -0.07 -1.30 19.67
C LEU A 542 -0.85 -2.43 20.30
N VAL A 543 -0.29 -3.63 20.32
CA VAL A 543 -0.97 -4.88 20.65
C VAL A 543 -0.48 -5.41 21.98
N ARG A 544 -1.41 -5.80 22.88
CA ARG A 544 -1.11 -6.53 24.11
C ARG A 544 -1.18 -8.03 23.82
N LYS A 545 -0.10 -8.76 24.07
CA LYS A 545 0.04 -10.15 23.59
C LYS A 545 -0.80 -11.17 24.34
N ASP A 546 -1.08 -10.94 25.61
CA ASP A 546 -1.90 -11.83 26.46
C ASP A 546 -3.37 -11.95 26.00
N THR A 547 -3.88 -10.91 25.34
CA THR A 547 -5.29 -10.74 24.96
C THR A 547 -5.46 -10.47 23.47
N ASN A 548 -4.37 -10.19 22.77
CA ASN A 548 -4.32 -9.90 21.34
C ASN A 548 -5.24 -8.73 20.93
N SER A 549 -5.50 -7.79 21.85
CA SER A 549 -6.21 -6.54 21.61
C SER A 549 -5.23 -5.44 21.22
N SER A 550 -5.70 -4.45 20.44
CA SER A 550 -4.91 -3.27 20.10
C SER A 550 -5.53 -2.00 20.66
N ALA A 551 -4.68 -1.15 21.25
CA ALA A 551 -5.10 0.14 21.79
C ALA A 551 -5.25 1.21 20.68
N PHE A 552 -4.44 1.17 19.62
CA PHE A 552 -4.47 2.18 18.56
C PHE A 552 -5.56 1.86 17.52
N THR A 553 -6.21 2.92 17.02
CA THR A 553 -7.23 2.80 15.97
C THR A 553 -6.62 3.01 14.58
N SER A 554 -7.44 2.93 13.53
CA SER A 554 -7.04 3.29 12.15
C SER A 554 -6.60 4.75 11.97
N ILE A 555 -6.90 5.64 12.93
CA ILE A 555 -6.33 7.01 12.94
C ILE A 555 -4.86 6.98 13.41
N GLY A 556 -4.49 6.01 14.23
CA GLY A 556 -3.15 5.74 14.72
C GLY A 556 -2.75 6.51 15.98
N GLY A 557 -1.66 6.05 16.60
CA GLY A 557 -0.90 6.71 17.65
C GLY A 557 0.36 7.42 17.11
N LEU A 558 1.01 8.19 17.99
CA LEU A 558 2.31 8.83 17.73
C LEU A 558 2.30 9.85 16.59
N ARG A 559 1.20 10.59 16.42
CA ARG A 559 1.07 11.54 15.33
C ARG A 559 1.58 12.93 15.74
N ASP A 560 2.47 13.51 14.92
CA ASP A 560 3.01 14.85 15.16
C ASP A 560 2.07 15.94 14.62
N LEU A 561 1.66 16.85 15.50
CA LEU A 561 0.92 18.07 15.19
C LEU A 561 1.64 19.30 15.79
N PHE A 562 1.22 20.50 15.39
CA PHE A 562 1.86 21.76 15.76
C PHE A 562 0.82 22.82 16.15
N ARG A 563 1.16 23.70 17.12
CA ARG A 563 0.24 24.71 17.69
C ARG A 563 -0.09 25.82 16.70
N VAL A 564 0.95 26.42 16.11
CA VAL A 564 0.83 27.47 15.11
C VAL A 564 0.62 26.78 13.78
N GLN A 565 -0.53 27.05 13.19
CA GLN A 565 -0.86 26.59 11.85
C GLN A 565 -0.36 27.66 10.87
N MET A 566 -0.02 27.30 9.62
CA MET A 566 0.42 28.34 8.68
C MET A 566 -0.71 29.38 8.58
N PRO A 567 -0.36 30.68 8.47
CA PRO A 567 -1.37 31.68 8.19
C PRO A 567 -2.09 31.28 6.89
N ASP A 568 -3.41 31.49 6.87
CA ASP A 568 -4.15 31.33 5.64
C ASP A 568 -3.55 32.24 4.56
N PRO A 569 -3.51 31.80 3.29
CA PRO A 569 -3.12 32.66 2.19
C PRO A 569 -3.95 33.97 2.22
N PRO A 570 -3.38 35.12 1.82
CA PRO A 570 -4.11 36.39 1.85
C PRO A 570 -5.48 36.29 1.14
N LYS A 571 -6.54 36.82 1.78
CA LYS A 571 -7.97 36.86 1.35
C LYS A 571 -8.89 35.67 1.75
N HIS A 572 -8.57 34.93 2.82
CA HIS A 572 -9.34 33.78 3.33
C HIS A 572 -10.23 34.05 4.58
N ASP A 573 -10.38 35.31 4.96
CA ASP A 573 -11.14 35.85 6.09
C ASP A 573 -12.68 35.63 6.03
N ARG A 574 -13.19 34.93 4.99
CA ARG A 574 -14.62 34.68 4.74
C ARG A 574 -15.12 33.25 5.02
N LEU A 575 -14.24 32.28 5.31
CA LEU A 575 -14.64 30.89 5.58
C LEU A 575 -15.08 30.68 7.06
N PRO A 576 -15.64 29.56 7.53
CA PRO A 576 -15.80 29.30 8.97
C PRO A 576 -14.45 29.03 9.67
N ALA A 577 -14.27 29.41 10.94
CA ALA A 577 -12.98 29.31 11.66
C ALA A 577 -12.33 27.90 11.70
N TRP A 578 -13.13 26.84 11.55
CA TRP A 578 -12.65 25.45 11.49
C TRP A 578 -12.08 25.02 10.12
N THR A 579 -12.27 25.85 9.09
CA THR A 579 -11.70 25.69 7.73
C THR A 579 -10.58 26.69 7.42
N ARG A 580 -10.43 27.74 8.26
CA ARG A 580 -9.45 28.83 8.15
C ARG A 580 -8.09 28.50 8.75
N ARG A 581 -7.55 27.32 8.46
CA ARG A 581 -6.17 27.00 8.85
C ARG A 581 -5.48 26.12 7.83
N GLY A 582 -4.74 26.76 6.92
CA GLY A 582 -3.72 26.08 6.12
C GLY A 582 -2.63 25.44 6.99
N LEU A 583 -2.65 24.11 7.09
CA LEU A 583 -1.54 23.12 7.06
C LEU A 583 -0.19 23.42 7.75
N PRO A 584 0.08 22.79 8.91
CA PRO A 584 1.01 21.64 8.98
C PRO A 584 0.30 20.33 9.38
N GLY A 585 0.60 19.19 8.74
CA GLY A 585 0.14 17.87 9.19
C GLY A 585 -0.96 17.18 8.38
N MET A 586 -1.02 17.37 7.06
CA MET A 586 -1.62 16.40 6.12
C MET A 586 -0.69 15.17 6.03
N HIS A 587 -0.73 14.31 7.03
CA HIS A 587 -1.48 13.05 7.12
C HIS A 587 -0.64 11.82 6.81
N ASN A 588 0.41 11.90 5.99
CA ASN A 588 1.38 10.82 5.77
C ASN A 588 2.75 11.40 5.38
N ARG A 589 3.57 11.77 6.37
CA ARG A 589 4.95 12.22 6.13
C ARG A 589 5.82 10.98 5.93
N PHE A 590 6.68 10.96 4.92
CA PHE A 590 7.68 9.91 4.87
C PHE A 590 8.80 10.22 5.86
N TYR A 591 8.98 9.35 6.85
CA TYR A 591 10.17 9.35 7.68
C TYR A 591 11.15 8.31 7.16
N GLU A 592 12.43 8.67 7.12
CA GLU A 592 13.50 7.69 6.95
C GLU A 592 13.67 6.94 8.27
N GLY A 593 13.36 5.63 8.27
CA GLY A 593 13.51 4.76 9.43
C GLY A 593 14.82 3.98 9.39
N ARG A 594 15.31 3.57 10.57
CA ARG A 594 16.36 2.55 10.71
C ARG A 594 16.28 1.88 12.08
N ILE A 595 16.61 0.59 12.13
CA ILE A 595 16.85 -0.11 13.39
C ILE A 595 18.18 0.39 13.99
N VAL A 596 18.13 0.90 15.23
CA VAL A 596 19.32 1.34 15.98
C VAL A 596 19.81 0.26 16.92
N GLN A 597 18.88 -0.46 17.55
CA GLN A 597 19.16 -1.64 18.35
C GLN A 597 18.20 -2.74 17.91
N GLU A 598 18.73 -3.78 17.25
CA GLU A 598 17.91 -4.86 16.73
C GLU A 598 17.32 -5.72 17.84
N SER A 599 18.10 -6.04 18.88
CA SER A 599 17.60 -6.88 19.97
C SER A 599 18.44 -6.84 21.24
N GLY A 600 17.92 -7.41 22.33
CA GLY A 600 18.61 -7.53 23.62
C GLY A 600 17.73 -7.02 24.76
N GLU A 601 18.32 -6.41 25.79
CA GLU A 601 17.56 -5.79 26.90
C GLU A 601 16.51 -4.78 26.42
N TYR A 602 16.74 -4.20 25.23
CA TYR A 602 15.78 -3.38 24.52
C TYR A 602 15.99 -3.50 23.00
N ALA A 603 14.97 -3.09 22.26
CA ALA A 603 15.05 -2.83 20.82
C ALA A 603 14.67 -1.37 20.56
N GLU A 604 15.25 -0.78 19.52
CA GLU A 604 15.10 0.64 19.21
C GLU A 604 15.09 0.91 17.72
N VAL A 605 14.14 1.73 17.27
CA VAL A 605 14.02 2.20 15.89
C VAL A 605 14.02 3.72 15.89
N ALA A 606 14.85 4.32 15.03
CA ALA A 606 14.94 5.76 14.86
C ALA A 606 14.37 6.20 13.52
N PHE A 607 13.79 7.39 13.50
CA PHE A 607 13.17 8.02 12.36
C PHE A 607 13.63 9.47 12.23
N SER A 608 13.80 9.94 10.99
CA SER A 608 14.05 11.35 10.70
C SER A 608 13.23 11.86 9.53
N TYR A 609 12.77 13.10 9.62
CA TYR A 609 12.04 13.78 8.56
C TYR A 609 12.40 15.27 8.53
N GLN A 610 12.81 15.77 7.37
CA GLN A 610 12.90 17.20 7.10
C GLN A 610 11.50 17.72 6.86
N ALA A 611 10.98 18.54 7.78
CA ALA A 611 9.60 19.00 7.80
C ALA A 611 9.50 20.46 7.35
N PRO A 612 9.52 20.75 6.03
CA PRO A 612 9.28 22.09 5.52
C PRO A 612 7.86 22.58 5.82
N ASP A 613 6.95 21.66 6.15
CA ASP A 613 5.55 21.95 6.46
C ASP A 613 5.34 22.55 7.86
N VAL A 614 6.34 22.55 8.73
CA VAL A 614 6.22 23.14 10.07
C VAL A 614 6.33 24.67 9.99
N ALA A 615 5.26 25.38 10.31
CA ALA A 615 5.28 26.85 10.32
C ALA A 615 6.25 27.40 11.39
N PRO A 616 6.88 28.58 11.14
CA PRO A 616 6.84 29.34 9.89
C PRO A 616 7.88 28.89 8.85
N SER A 617 8.99 28.27 9.28
CA SER A 617 10.21 28.12 8.47
C SER A 617 10.69 26.69 8.30
N GLY A 618 9.91 25.71 8.74
CA GLY A 618 10.25 24.29 8.78
C GLY A 618 10.99 23.87 10.05
N ALA A 619 11.19 22.56 10.19
CA ALA A 619 11.97 21.94 11.26
C ALA A 619 12.54 20.59 10.82
N LEU A 620 13.58 20.11 11.49
CA LEU A 620 13.98 18.70 11.48
C LEU A 620 13.25 17.97 12.62
N LEU A 621 12.54 16.90 12.29
CA LEU A 621 11.90 16.01 13.26
C LEU A 621 12.71 14.71 13.33
N GLU A 622 13.17 14.39 14.53
CA GLU A 622 13.83 13.13 14.86
C GLU A 622 12.99 12.40 15.92
N ARG A 623 12.85 11.09 15.77
CA ARG A 623 12.12 10.24 16.71
C ARG A 623 12.90 8.97 16.99
N SER A 624 13.00 8.57 18.24
CA SER A 624 13.45 7.24 18.65
C SER A 624 12.33 6.54 19.41
N VAL A 625 12.03 5.30 19.03
CA VAL A 625 11.04 4.44 19.67
C VAL A 625 11.76 3.24 20.27
N ARG A 626 11.68 3.10 21.59
CA ARG A 626 12.40 2.06 22.35
C ARG A 626 11.43 1.18 23.14
N LEU A 627 11.58 -0.13 22.98
CA LEU A 627 10.86 -1.16 23.72
C LEU A 627 11.85 -1.98 24.56
N ALA A 628 11.70 -1.98 25.88
CA ALA A 628 12.51 -2.83 26.77
C ALA A 628 11.92 -4.24 26.84
N GLY A 629 12.73 -5.27 27.05
CA GLY A 629 12.32 -6.67 26.89
C GLY A 629 11.24 -7.20 27.86
N ASN A 630 11.09 -6.59 29.03
CA ASN A 630 10.08 -6.99 30.04
C ASN A 630 9.02 -5.91 30.31
N ALA A 631 8.99 -4.86 29.49
CA ALA A 631 8.11 -3.72 29.70
C ALA A 631 6.72 -3.92 29.07
N ASP A 632 5.68 -3.52 29.80
CA ASP A 632 4.32 -3.26 29.30
C ASP A 632 4.17 -1.81 28.83
N TYR A 633 5.28 -1.17 28.50
CA TYR A 633 5.35 0.15 27.93
C TYR A 633 6.47 0.26 26.89
N PHE A 634 6.37 1.26 26.04
CA PHE A 634 7.48 1.72 25.20
C PHE A 634 7.70 3.22 25.38
N ASP A 635 8.93 3.65 25.20
CA ASP A 635 9.34 5.05 25.32
C ASP A 635 9.58 5.63 23.94
N VAL A 636 9.09 6.86 23.71
CA VAL A 636 9.34 7.62 22.50
C VAL A 636 10.02 8.93 22.85
N THR A 637 11.20 9.16 22.25
CA THR A 637 11.89 10.44 22.31
C THR A 637 11.68 11.18 21.00
N TYR A 638 11.03 12.33 21.05
CA TYR A 638 10.89 13.27 19.95
C TYR A 638 11.92 14.38 20.14
N LYS A 639 12.70 14.68 19.11
CA LYS A 639 13.58 15.85 19.07
C LYS A 639 13.22 16.68 17.85
N ILE A 640 12.87 17.93 18.10
CA ILE A 640 12.44 18.88 17.07
C ILE A 640 13.45 20.01 17.02
N THR A 641 14.12 20.17 15.89
CA THR A 641 15.07 21.25 15.64
C THR A 641 14.43 22.24 14.67
N PRO A 642 13.85 23.36 15.16
CA PRO A 642 13.22 24.35 14.30
C PRO A 642 14.26 25.08 13.45
N ASN A 643 13.89 25.44 12.23
CA ASN A 643 14.71 26.31 11.39
C ASN A 643 14.67 27.78 11.85
N ASP A 644 13.59 28.16 12.55
CA ASP A 644 13.43 29.48 13.18
C ASP A 644 13.25 29.32 14.71
N THR A 645 14.30 29.68 15.45
CA THR A 645 14.36 29.58 16.92
C THR A 645 13.60 30.71 17.62
N GLU A 646 13.08 31.70 16.90
CA GLU A 646 12.36 32.84 17.46
C GLU A 646 10.82 32.70 17.37
N SER A 647 10.35 31.66 16.66
CA SER A 647 8.92 31.39 16.44
C SER A 647 8.16 31.02 17.73
N ASP A 648 6.86 31.32 17.77
CA ASP A 648 5.93 30.98 18.86
C ASP A 648 5.26 29.60 18.67
N GLN A 649 5.86 28.76 17.84
CA GLN A 649 5.40 27.41 17.53
C GLN A 649 5.45 26.49 18.76
N GLY A 650 4.72 25.38 18.76
CA GLY A 650 4.84 24.34 19.78
C GLY A 650 4.35 23.00 19.26
N TYR A 651 4.64 21.93 20.01
CA TYR A 651 4.38 20.56 19.61
C TYR A 651 3.08 20.02 20.22
N ILE A 652 2.36 19.20 19.45
CA ILE A 652 1.17 18.46 19.89
C ILE A 652 1.39 16.99 19.51
N ASN A 653 1.38 16.12 20.51
CA ASN A 653 1.39 14.67 20.29
C ASN A 653 -0.06 14.17 20.20
N LEU A 654 -0.47 13.56 19.09
CA LEU A 654 -1.81 13.01 18.95
C LEU A 654 -1.77 11.48 18.95
N SER A 655 -2.61 10.87 19.78
CA SER A 655 -2.91 9.43 19.70
C SER A 655 -4.40 9.16 19.69
N SER A 656 -4.86 8.31 18.79
CA SER A 656 -6.23 7.80 18.78
C SER A 656 -6.29 6.40 19.36
N VAL A 657 -7.10 6.25 20.40
CA VAL A 657 -7.18 5.01 21.18
C VAL A 657 -8.60 4.47 21.30
N ALA A 658 -8.71 3.16 21.38
CA ALA A 658 -9.93 2.43 21.70
C ALA A 658 -9.57 1.23 22.58
N MET A 659 -10.49 0.83 23.45
CA MET A 659 -10.33 -0.36 24.30
C MET A 659 -11.65 -1.12 24.35
N GLY A 660 -11.60 -2.41 24.00
CA GLY A 660 -12.80 -3.23 23.83
C GLY A 660 -13.86 -2.57 22.93
N SER A 661 -15.15 -2.77 23.29
CA SER A 661 -16.25 -2.01 22.67
C SER A 661 -16.35 -0.64 23.34
N MET A 662 -16.10 0.42 22.55
CA MET A 662 -16.34 1.81 22.96
C MET A 662 -17.80 2.24 22.70
N GLU A 663 -18.74 1.31 22.58
CA GLU A 663 -20.15 1.65 22.32
C GLU A 663 -20.88 2.12 23.58
N GLY A 664 -20.59 1.53 24.74
CA GLY A 664 -21.15 1.94 26.02
C GLY A 664 -20.45 3.18 26.56
N GLU A 665 -21.24 4.17 26.99
CA GLU A 665 -20.70 5.43 27.54
C GLU A 665 -20.06 5.27 28.92
N THR A 666 -20.35 4.17 29.61
CA THR A 666 -19.88 3.87 30.96
C THR A 666 -18.71 2.90 31.00
N ASP A 667 -18.40 2.22 29.90
CA ASP A 667 -17.48 1.08 29.91
C ASP A 667 -16.02 1.51 30.06
N THR A 668 -15.73 2.74 29.68
CA THR A 668 -14.40 3.35 29.78
C THR A 668 -14.44 4.65 30.54
N VAL A 669 -13.27 5.00 31.09
CA VAL A 669 -13.10 6.22 31.85
C VAL A 669 -11.72 6.82 31.63
N LEU A 670 -11.66 8.14 31.60
CA LEU A 670 -10.40 8.87 31.52
C LEU A 670 -9.87 9.13 32.93
N ARG A 671 -8.59 8.86 33.16
CA ARG A 671 -7.90 9.11 34.43
C ARG A 671 -6.67 9.97 34.21
N SER A 672 -6.37 10.84 35.18
CA SER A 672 -5.10 11.56 35.27
C SER A 672 -4.74 11.83 36.73
N ASP A 673 -3.48 12.19 36.97
CA ASP A 673 -3.04 12.70 38.28
C ASP A 673 -3.68 14.05 38.64
N ALA A 674 -3.98 14.88 37.65
CA ALA A 674 -4.49 16.23 37.88
C ALA A 674 -6.01 16.30 38.11
N SER A 675 -6.79 15.48 37.40
CA SER A 675 -8.26 15.55 37.41
C SER A 675 -8.94 14.35 38.07
N GLY A 676 -8.19 13.34 38.51
CA GLY A 676 -8.76 12.08 38.98
C GLY A 676 -9.48 11.35 37.83
N GLU A 677 -10.73 10.92 38.08
CA GLU A 677 -11.54 10.16 37.13
C GLU A 677 -12.58 11.06 36.41
N ALA A 678 -12.65 10.98 35.08
CA ALA A 678 -13.60 11.70 34.24
C ALA A 678 -14.36 10.75 33.30
N GLY A 679 -15.69 10.77 33.35
CA GLY A 679 -16.55 10.02 32.44
C GLY A 679 -16.45 10.50 30.99
N LEU A 680 -16.59 9.57 30.03
CA LEU A 680 -16.41 9.82 28.60
C LEU A 680 -17.71 9.63 27.80
N ARG A 681 -18.65 10.58 27.92
CA ARG A 681 -19.85 10.60 27.08
C ARG A 681 -19.47 10.77 25.61
N LYS A 682 -20.24 10.18 24.69
CA LYS A 682 -19.95 10.29 23.25
C LYS A 682 -19.92 11.75 22.81
N ARG A 683 -19.00 12.07 21.89
CA ARG A 683 -18.84 13.41 21.29
C ARG A 683 -18.51 14.51 22.29
N THR A 684 -17.87 14.15 23.40
CA THR A 684 -17.40 15.10 24.41
C THR A 684 -15.96 15.50 24.14
N GLN A 685 -15.67 16.78 24.31
CA GLN A 685 -14.32 17.34 24.19
C GLN A 685 -13.96 18.06 25.48
N GLY A 686 -12.68 18.11 25.81
CA GLY A 686 -12.20 18.85 26.97
C GLY A 686 -10.69 18.89 27.04
N SER A 687 -10.18 19.40 28.17
CA SER A 687 -8.76 19.46 28.41
C SER A 687 -8.43 19.29 29.89
N ILE A 688 -7.31 18.63 30.18
CA ILE A 688 -6.76 18.44 31.52
C ILE A 688 -5.45 19.24 31.58
N ALA A 689 -5.37 20.24 32.45
CA ALA A 689 -4.16 21.03 32.66
C ALA A 689 -3.28 20.42 33.76
N GLY A 690 -1.96 20.57 33.64
CA GLY A 690 -1.01 20.18 34.70
C GLY A 690 -0.83 18.68 34.94
N ALA A 691 -1.42 17.82 34.12
CA ALA A 691 -1.23 16.38 34.21
C ALA A 691 0.20 15.97 33.81
N THR A 692 0.74 14.97 34.50
CA THR A 692 2.00 14.29 34.11
C THR A 692 1.75 12.92 33.49
N TRP A 693 0.52 12.42 33.62
CA TRP A 693 0.05 11.27 32.87
C TRP A 693 -1.46 11.34 32.62
N VAL A 694 -1.90 10.67 31.56
CA VAL A 694 -3.30 10.48 31.23
C VAL A 694 -3.50 9.03 30.81
N ALA A 695 -4.61 8.42 31.21
CA ALA A 695 -4.92 7.04 30.86
C ALA A 695 -6.41 6.86 30.54
N LEU A 696 -6.69 6.08 29.50
CA LEU A 696 -8.00 5.49 29.28
C LEU A 696 -8.00 4.15 30.02
N ALA A 697 -8.99 3.92 30.88
CA ALA A 697 -9.17 2.68 31.64
C ALA A 697 -10.53 2.05 31.32
N ARG A 698 -10.61 0.72 31.24
CA ARG A 698 -11.90 0.01 31.30
C ARG A 698 -12.35 -0.08 32.76
N ARG A 699 -13.64 0.10 33.02
CA ARG A 699 -14.18 0.05 34.40
C ARG A 699 -14.13 -1.33 35.04
N ASP A 700 -14.00 -2.38 34.24
CA ASP A 700 -13.81 -3.76 34.71
C ASP A 700 -12.34 -4.09 35.02
N PHE A 701 -11.46 -3.08 34.97
CA PHE A 701 -10.02 -3.17 35.23
C PHE A 701 -9.24 -4.07 34.25
N SER A 702 -9.87 -4.54 33.18
CA SER A 702 -9.26 -5.49 32.25
C SER A 702 -8.20 -4.85 31.34
N GLU A 703 -8.30 -3.55 31.05
CA GLU A 703 -7.41 -2.83 30.13
C GLU A 703 -7.16 -1.38 30.58
N LEU A 704 -5.92 -0.95 30.45
CA LEU A 704 -5.45 0.41 30.65
C LEU A 704 -4.47 0.78 29.52
N PHE A 705 -4.77 1.86 28.79
CA PHE A 705 -3.82 2.55 27.94
C PHE A 705 -3.42 3.86 28.61
N GLY A 706 -2.13 4.11 28.79
CA GLY A 706 -1.64 5.32 29.45
C GLY A 706 -0.52 6.01 28.69
N MET A 707 -0.45 7.33 28.83
CA MET A 707 0.64 8.17 28.34
C MET A 707 1.21 8.96 29.51
N SER A 708 2.53 9.02 29.67
CA SER A 708 3.17 9.85 30.69
C SER A 708 4.41 10.59 30.18
N TRP A 709 4.73 11.69 30.85
CA TRP A 709 5.82 12.62 30.50
C TRP A 709 6.40 13.28 31.76
N ALA A 710 7.56 13.94 31.64
CA ALA A 710 8.16 14.68 32.74
C ALA A 710 7.31 15.91 33.10
N PRO A 711 7.22 16.30 34.39
CA PRO A 711 6.54 17.53 34.80
C PRO A 711 6.98 18.74 33.96
N GLY A 712 6.01 19.53 33.48
CA GLY A 712 6.27 20.72 32.66
C GLY A 712 6.53 20.46 31.17
N THR A 713 6.58 19.20 30.71
CA THR A 713 6.74 18.86 29.29
C THR A 713 5.55 19.33 28.45
N PHE A 714 4.33 19.08 28.94
CA PHE A 714 3.08 19.49 28.31
C PHE A 714 2.28 20.36 29.27
N GLU A 715 1.69 21.45 28.76
CA GLU A 715 0.89 22.39 29.55
C GLU A 715 -0.52 21.84 29.83
N LYS A 716 -1.05 21.05 28.88
CA LYS A 716 -2.37 20.41 28.96
C LYS A 716 -2.47 19.20 28.03
N VAL A 717 -3.47 18.38 28.30
CA VAL A 717 -3.91 17.27 27.45
C VAL A 717 -5.29 17.60 26.92
N GLY A 718 -5.42 17.86 25.62
CA GLY A 718 -6.72 17.88 24.95
C GLY A 718 -7.26 16.47 24.81
N TYR A 719 -8.56 16.29 24.96
CA TYR A 719 -9.23 15.03 24.64
C TYR A 719 -10.51 15.25 23.84
N ASP A 720 -10.79 14.32 22.91
CA ASP A 720 -11.98 14.35 22.06
C ASP A 720 -12.51 12.92 21.88
N ARG A 721 -13.60 12.63 22.59
CA ARG A 721 -14.29 11.34 22.58
C ARG A 721 -15.19 11.28 21.35
N ARG A 722 -14.84 10.44 20.37
CA ARG A 722 -15.66 10.14 19.19
C ARG A 722 -16.67 9.04 19.49
N ASP A 723 -17.31 8.47 18.48
CA ASP A 723 -18.30 7.41 18.69
C ASP A 723 -17.59 6.09 19.11
N PHE A 724 -16.43 5.77 18.50
CA PHE A 724 -15.71 4.50 18.72
C PHE A 724 -14.26 4.67 19.21
N SER A 725 -13.81 5.89 19.50
CA SER A 725 -12.44 6.15 19.92
C SER A 725 -12.33 7.39 20.80
N LEU A 726 -11.17 7.56 21.42
CA LEU A 726 -10.75 8.77 22.12
C LEU A 726 -9.49 9.31 21.47
N LEU A 727 -9.48 10.59 21.13
CA LEU A 727 -8.25 11.30 20.77
C LEU A 727 -7.64 11.89 22.03
N LEU A 728 -6.35 11.66 22.25
CA LEU A 728 -5.55 12.28 23.29
C LEU A 728 -4.49 13.18 22.64
N GLN A 729 -4.37 14.40 23.16
CA GLN A 729 -3.55 15.47 22.59
C GLN A 729 -2.72 16.19 23.66
N PRO A 730 -1.63 15.61 24.22
CA PRO A 730 -0.67 16.39 25.00
C PRO A 730 -0.08 17.53 24.17
N GLN A 731 -0.13 18.76 24.69
CA GLN A 731 0.28 19.99 24.01
C GLN A 731 1.40 20.66 24.79
N SER A 732 2.51 20.98 24.11
CA SER A 732 3.65 21.64 24.76
C SER A 732 3.36 23.11 24.98
N PRO A 733 4.04 23.79 25.92
CA PRO A 733 4.17 25.24 25.84
C PRO A 733 4.78 25.65 24.49
N PRO A 734 4.67 26.93 24.08
CA PRO A 734 5.43 27.43 22.95
C PRO A 734 6.92 27.16 23.17
N TRP A 735 7.62 26.91 22.07
CA TRP A 735 9.06 26.73 22.05
C TRP A 735 9.78 27.93 22.66
N LYS A 736 10.78 27.66 23.49
CA LYS A 736 11.58 28.72 24.10
C LYS A 736 12.42 29.40 23.03
N ARG A 737 12.33 30.73 22.97
CA ARG A 737 13.10 31.54 22.02
C ARG A 737 14.60 31.32 22.19
N GLY A 738 15.32 31.23 21.07
CA GLY A 738 16.76 31.00 21.00
C GLY A 738 17.22 29.56 21.31
N GLU A 739 16.31 28.65 21.67
CA GLU A 739 16.66 27.24 21.90
C GLU A 739 16.77 26.49 20.56
N LYS A 740 17.87 25.76 20.37
CA LYS A 740 18.19 25.09 19.09
C LYS A 740 17.39 23.81 18.83
N SER A 741 16.82 23.21 19.88
CA SER A 741 16.07 21.97 19.76
C SER A 741 15.20 21.75 20.99
N HIS A 742 14.01 21.19 20.79
CA HIS A 742 13.10 20.83 21.86
C HIS A 742 12.94 19.31 21.89
N THR A 743 13.10 18.72 23.08
CA THR A 743 13.02 17.27 23.27
C THR A 743 11.82 16.92 24.13
N TYR A 744 11.02 15.96 23.67
CA TYR A 744 9.86 15.44 24.37
C TYR A 744 10.04 13.93 24.56
N ARG A 745 9.96 13.46 25.80
CA ARG A 745 9.98 12.03 26.12
C ARG A 745 8.59 11.63 26.59
N VAL A 746 7.98 10.67 25.89
CA VAL A 746 6.64 10.19 26.18
C VAL A 746 6.68 8.68 26.32
N ARG A 747 6.20 8.19 27.45
CA ARG A 747 6.00 6.77 27.70
C ARG A 747 4.57 6.39 27.33
N TYR A 748 4.41 5.24 26.69
CA TYR A 748 3.12 4.67 26.32
C TYR A 748 2.97 3.31 27.00
N TYR A 749 2.05 3.20 27.94
CA TYR A 749 1.71 1.98 28.67
C TYR A 749 0.51 1.29 28.02
N TYR A 750 0.54 -0.04 27.92
CA TYR A 750 -0.64 -0.83 27.59
C TYR A 750 -0.64 -2.18 28.34
N GLY A 751 -1.60 -2.35 29.24
CA GLY A 751 -1.62 -3.47 30.19
C GLY A 751 -2.93 -3.56 30.96
N PRO A 752 -3.02 -4.44 31.97
CA PRO A 752 -4.15 -4.45 32.90
C PRO A 752 -4.16 -3.19 33.78
N ASP A 753 -5.35 -2.77 34.20
CA ASP A 753 -5.49 -1.64 35.13
C ASP A 753 -5.14 -2.10 36.56
N SER A 754 -3.89 -1.85 36.97
CA SER A 754 -3.32 -2.31 38.23
C SER A 754 -2.53 -1.20 38.94
N PRO A 755 -2.28 -1.29 40.25
CA PRO A 755 -1.39 -0.37 40.94
C PRO A 755 -0.01 -0.22 40.26
N GLN A 756 0.55 -1.32 39.77
CA GLN A 756 1.83 -1.37 39.05
C GLN A 756 1.77 -0.61 37.72
N ALA A 757 0.60 -0.56 37.07
CA ALA A 757 0.41 0.21 35.84
C ALA A 757 0.59 1.71 36.10
N TYR A 758 0.01 2.22 37.20
CA TYR A 758 0.18 3.62 37.60
C TYR A 758 1.60 3.91 38.09
N GLU A 759 2.29 2.96 38.72
CA GLU A 759 3.73 3.09 39.01
C GLU A 759 4.57 3.20 37.73
N SER A 760 4.24 2.41 36.72
CA SER A 760 4.90 2.43 35.41
C SER A 760 4.67 3.74 34.65
N LEU A 761 3.50 4.36 34.83
CA LEU A 761 3.17 5.70 34.35
C LEU A 761 3.85 6.81 35.16
N ARG A 762 4.14 6.61 36.44
CA ARG A 762 4.72 7.62 37.36
C ARG A 762 6.23 7.85 37.23
N LEU A 763 6.87 7.36 36.17
CA LEU A 763 8.29 7.58 35.90
C LEU A 763 8.51 8.64 34.83
N LEU A 764 9.05 9.79 35.23
CA LEU A 764 9.97 10.64 34.46
C LEU A 764 10.69 11.62 35.42
N ASN A 765 11.57 11.06 36.27
CA ASN A 765 12.60 11.79 37.02
C ASN A 765 13.89 10.96 36.98
N ARG A 766 14.51 10.84 35.80
CA ARG A 766 15.97 10.71 35.64
C ARG A 766 16.39 11.40 34.35
#